data_AF-A0A966Z766-F1
#
_entry.id   AF-A0A966Z766-F1
#
_cell.length_a   1.000
_cell.length_b   1.000
_cell.length_c   1.000
_cell.angle_alpha   90.00
_cell.angle_beta   90.00
_cell.angle_gamma   90.00
#
_symmetry.space_group_name_H-M   'P 1'
#
loop_
_entity.id
_entity.type
_entity.pdbx_description
1 polymer ?
#
loop_
_entity_poly.entity_id
_entity_poly.type
_entity_poly.pdbx_seq_one_letter_code
_entity_poly.pdbx_strand_id
1 'polypeptide(L)'
;MTAKLVFSCLAVTAMGNALDLRTASLQLRPNATAIEKKAAQVITEEVEKRTQLRLGRNATGGPVLSLVRGTGPAEGFSVTATPRGVTISGNDDRGVMFGTGYFLRQARMSRQRFDISDGLAVTTAPKIAIRGHQLGYRPKTNSYDGWTVPMWEQYIRELALFGTNTIELIPPRSDDDDDSPHFPLTPINMMAEMSRLGGEYGMDVSIWYPAMDKDYSDAKTVEFALAEWGAVFQKLPRVDAVFVPGGDPGHTQPKYLMALLEKQAANLRKYHPKATMWVSPQSFDKAWLDEFIGIVAQEPTWLAGVVFGPQVRGSIEELRARIPQRYPVRFYPDITHSLRAEFPAPGWDFAYATTEAREVINPRPTQQAAIFRRYMAASAGFVAYSEGCNDDVNKFVWSGLGWNPEANVTDLLRDYSRFFIGPDQEEAFAQTLLALEANWHGPLATNGGVETTLQQLQAVEHTAAPQLRQNWRFQQALYRAHYDAFLRTRLAIEQGQQARALAVLGNAAQAGSERAMNEAEEILFRDELTPGARVLRARIFELAEALFQSIHMQLSVSRYAAIGLGRGANLDAVDFALNDRMWLRTQFTSIRGVPDEKQRMARLERLAAWTNPGPGGFYDDLGDVARQPHLVPGLPYAQDPDFLKSPLTGFGDLPQQGNRVSWFTDAETLGDTPLRMRYPNLNREAQYRVRVVYGGDSAVQLRLTANGKEVHPFLNKPKPIAPVEFDIPREATASGDLLLEWTKPAGGGGNGRGVQVAEVWLVKK
;
A
#
# COMPACT_ATOMS: atom_id res chain seq x y z
N MET A 1 -9.78 50.30 -19.23
CA MET A 1 -9.13 49.61 -18.09
C MET A 1 -8.78 48.20 -18.55
N THR A 2 -7.52 48.02 -18.95
CA THR A 2 -6.96 46.81 -19.55
C THR A 2 -6.16 46.07 -18.47
N ALA A 3 -6.65 44.92 -18.03
CA ALA A 3 -5.95 44.05 -17.08
C ALA A 3 -5.03 43.10 -17.85
N LYS A 4 -3.72 43.20 -17.56
CA LYS A 4 -2.66 42.36 -18.13
C LYS A 4 -2.74 40.95 -17.54
N LEU A 5 -2.98 39.95 -18.39
CA LEU A 5 -2.62 38.56 -18.14
C LEU A 5 -1.09 38.45 -18.14
N VAL A 6 -0.51 38.03 -17.02
CA VAL A 6 0.89 37.59 -16.96
C VAL A 6 0.89 36.10 -17.27
N PHE A 7 1.20 35.76 -18.52
CA PHE A 7 1.65 34.42 -18.89
C PHE A 7 3.05 34.22 -18.31
N SER A 8 3.18 33.36 -17.32
CA SER A 8 4.48 32.83 -16.90
C SER A 8 5.01 31.96 -18.04
N CYS A 9 6.02 32.48 -18.75
CA CYS A 9 6.71 31.77 -19.82
C CYS A 9 7.23 30.41 -19.33
N LEU A 10 6.98 29.38 -20.14
CA LEU A 10 7.76 28.15 -20.11
C LEU A 10 9.25 28.53 -20.11
N ALA A 11 9.97 28.05 -19.11
CA ALA A 11 11.41 27.97 -19.19
C ALA A 11 11.74 27.00 -20.34
N VAL A 12 12.11 27.57 -21.49
CA VAL A 12 12.90 26.86 -22.49
C VAL A 12 14.15 26.41 -21.74
N THR A 13 14.27 25.12 -21.48
CA THR A 13 15.52 24.50 -21.03
C THR A 13 16.54 24.75 -22.12
N ALA A 14 17.34 25.80 -21.96
CA ALA A 14 18.60 25.91 -22.66
C ALA A 14 19.34 24.59 -22.42
N MET A 15 19.70 23.88 -23.49
CA MET A 15 20.63 22.76 -23.39
C MET A 15 21.94 23.31 -22.84
N GLY A 16 22.10 23.27 -21.51
CA GLY A 16 23.38 23.54 -20.87
C GLY A 16 24.41 22.57 -21.42
N ASN A 17 25.66 23.02 -21.56
CA ASN A 17 26.72 22.10 -21.95
C ASN A 17 26.85 21.01 -20.87
N ALA A 18 27.27 19.81 -21.28
CA ALA A 18 27.49 18.72 -20.34
C ALA A 18 28.95 18.75 -19.86
N LEU A 19 29.16 18.74 -18.55
CA LEU A 19 30.47 18.49 -17.96
C LEU A 19 30.78 16.99 -18.10
N ASP A 20 31.75 16.66 -18.95
CA ASP A 20 32.25 15.29 -19.10
C ASP A 20 33.06 14.89 -17.86
N LEU A 21 32.64 13.82 -17.18
CA LEU A 21 33.26 13.31 -15.96
C LEU A 21 33.98 11.97 -16.18
N ARG A 22 34.14 11.51 -17.43
CA ARG A 22 34.75 10.19 -17.72
C ARG A 22 36.18 10.04 -17.21
N THR A 23 36.91 11.14 -17.13
CA THR A 23 38.30 11.20 -16.61
C THR A 23 38.38 11.81 -15.21
N ALA A 24 37.24 11.93 -14.52
CA ALA A 24 37.19 12.62 -13.24
C ALA A 24 37.98 11.88 -12.16
N SER A 25 38.51 12.64 -11.20
CA SER A 25 39.13 12.11 -10.00
C SER A 25 38.34 12.46 -8.75
N LEU A 26 38.27 11.54 -7.80
CA LEU A 26 37.59 11.75 -6.53
C LEU A 26 38.57 12.26 -5.48
N GLN A 27 38.23 13.39 -4.86
CA GLN A 27 39.00 14.01 -3.79
C GLN A 27 38.15 14.07 -2.51
N LEU A 28 38.69 13.48 -1.45
CA LEU A 28 38.11 13.51 -0.11
C LEU A 28 38.95 14.44 0.77
N ARG A 29 38.29 15.23 1.63
CA ARG A 29 38.99 16.09 2.58
C ARG A 29 39.91 15.30 3.53
N PRO A 30 41.02 15.90 4.01
CA PRO A 30 41.80 15.31 5.10
C PRO A 30 40.94 15.05 6.34
N ASN A 31 41.23 13.98 7.08
CA ASN A 31 40.51 13.58 8.31
C ASN A 31 39.00 13.33 8.13
N ALA A 32 38.61 12.80 6.97
CA ALA A 32 37.22 12.40 6.73
C ALA A 32 36.73 11.32 7.71
N THR A 33 35.48 11.46 8.14
CA THR A 33 34.78 10.52 9.02
C THR A 33 34.52 9.18 8.32
N ALA A 34 34.07 8.17 9.05
CA ALA A 34 33.73 6.87 8.47
C ALA A 34 32.61 6.98 7.42
N ILE A 35 31.60 7.82 7.68
CA ILE A 35 30.47 8.04 6.77
C ILE A 35 30.93 8.79 5.51
N GLU A 36 31.79 9.81 5.66
CA GLU A 36 32.36 10.52 4.50
C GLU A 36 33.20 9.60 3.61
N LYS A 37 33.96 8.67 4.22
CA LYS A 37 34.70 7.62 3.48
C LYS A 37 33.74 6.65 2.79
N LYS A 38 32.65 6.25 3.45
CA LYS A 38 31.60 5.42 2.83
C LYS A 38 30.95 6.16 1.65
N ALA A 39 30.66 7.46 1.76
CA ALA A 39 30.12 8.25 0.65
C ALA A 39 31.08 8.27 -0.56
N ALA A 40 32.38 8.43 -0.33
CA ALA A 40 33.40 8.34 -1.39
C ALA A 40 33.46 6.95 -2.04
N GLN A 41 33.34 5.89 -1.24
CA GLN A 41 33.24 4.51 -1.72
C GLN A 41 32.00 4.32 -2.59
N VAL A 42 30.83 4.81 -2.16
CA VAL A 42 29.57 4.72 -2.91
C VAL A 42 29.68 5.40 -4.28
N ILE A 43 30.26 6.60 -4.37
CA ILE A 43 30.49 7.26 -5.67
C ILE A 43 31.32 6.36 -6.58
N THR A 44 32.42 5.82 -6.06
CA THR A 44 33.33 4.99 -6.85
C THR A 44 32.63 3.74 -7.39
N GLU A 45 31.92 3.03 -6.51
CA GLU A 45 31.25 1.78 -6.84
C GLU A 45 30.04 1.98 -7.76
N GLU A 46 29.20 2.98 -7.52
CA GLU A 46 28.03 3.24 -8.37
C GLU A 46 28.47 3.72 -9.76
N VAL A 47 29.50 4.57 -9.86
CA VAL A 47 30.04 4.98 -11.17
C VAL A 47 30.63 3.77 -11.90
N GLU A 48 31.47 2.95 -11.27
CA GLU A 48 32.06 1.77 -11.93
C GLU A 48 30.97 0.77 -12.36
N LYS A 49 30.02 0.46 -11.48
CA LYS A 49 28.90 -0.45 -11.74
C LYS A 49 28.07 -0.03 -12.96
N ARG A 50 27.83 1.27 -13.12
CA ARG A 50 26.90 1.81 -14.14
C ARG A 50 27.58 2.17 -15.45
N THR A 51 28.85 2.56 -15.39
CA THR A 51 29.56 3.13 -16.54
C THR A 51 30.71 2.27 -17.05
N GLN A 52 31.22 1.34 -16.23
CA GLN A 52 32.48 0.62 -16.45
C GLN A 52 33.72 1.53 -16.47
N LEU A 53 33.59 2.76 -15.99
CA LEU A 53 34.69 3.72 -15.85
C LEU A 53 35.22 3.69 -14.42
N ARG A 54 36.54 3.90 -14.27
CA ARG A 54 37.19 3.98 -12.97
C ARG A 54 37.63 5.40 -12.69
N LEU A 55 37.16 5.95 -11.58
CA LEU A 55 37.57 7.29 -11.15
C LEU A 55 39.04 7.29 -10.73
N GLY A 56 39.77 8.31 -11.16
CA GLY A 56 41.12 8.55 -10.67
C GLY A 56 41.12 8.90 -9.17
N ARG A 57 42.23 8.63 -8.48
CA ARG A 57 42.45 9.14 -7.11
C ARG A 57 43.50 10.24 -7.17
N ASN A 58 43.13 11.46 -6.79
CA ASN A 58 44.04 12.61 -6.76
C ASN A 58 44.82 12.84 -8.07
N ALA A 59 44.21 12.56 -9.22
CA ALA A 59 44.85 12.71 -10.53
C ALA A 59 44.88 14.18 -10.97
N THR A 60 45.94 14.60 -11.65
CA THR A 60 46.10 15.96 -12.19
C THR A 60 45.68 16.00 -13.67
N GLY A 61 44.91 17.02 -14.07
CA GLY A 61 44.57 17.28 -15.49
C GLY A 61 43.16 16.94 -15.97
N GLY A 62 42.28 16.39 -15.11
CA GLY A 62 40.85 16.15 -15.41
C GLY A 62 39.91 16.82 -14.38
N PRO A 63 38.58 16.73 -14.56
CA PRO A 63 37.60 17.24 -13.60
C PRO A 63 37.77 16.60 -12.22
N VAL A 64 37.50 17.36 -11.16
CA VAL A 64 37.58 16.85 -9.78
C VAL A 64 36.20 16.75 -9.15
N LEU A 65 35.88 15.59 -8.57
CA LEU A 65 34.74 15.40 -7.67
C LEU A 65 35.22 15.60 -6.23
N SER A 66 34.85 16.70 -5.60
CA SER A 66 35.31 17.05 -4.24
C SER A 66 34.20 16.82 -3.21
N LEU A 67 34.48 15.99 -2.19
CA LEU A 67 33.64 15.86 -1.00
C LEU A 67 34.21 16.73 0.13
N VAL A 68 33.45 17.74 0.55
CA VAL A 68 33.88 18.74 1.54
C VAL A 68 32.83 18.95 2.64
N ARG A 69 33.27 19.55 3.75
CA ARG A 69 32.41 19.94 4.88
C ARG A 69 31.89 21.36 4.66
N GLY A 70 30.57 21.50 4.66
CA GLY A 70 29.86 22.77 4.63
C GLY A 70 29.37 23.21 6.00
N THR A 71 28.58 24.28 6.01
CA THR A 71 27.89 24.81 7.19
C THR A 71 26.46 25.17 6.81
N GLY A 72 25.49 24.83 7.65
CA GLY A 72 24.08 25.13 7.41
C GLY A 72 23.17 24.23 8.25
N PRO A 73 21.88 24.12 7.88
CA PRO A 73 20.95 23.21 8.54
C PRO A 73 21.43 21.76 8.52
N ALA A 74 21.12 21.00 9.57
CA ALA A 74 21.45 19.58 9.69
C ALA A 74 20.98 18.79 8.45
N GLU A 75 21.75 17.77 8.08
CA GLU A 75 21.55 16.90 6.92
C GLU A 75 21.54 17.63 5.55
N GLY A 76 21.70 18.95 5.52
CA GLY A 76 21.72 19.75 4.31
C GLY A 76 23.03 19.66 3.52
N PHE A 77 22.96 20.04 2.25
CA PHE A 77 24.11 20.07 1.35
C PHE A 77 24.00 21.14 0.26
N SER A 78 25.13 21.42 -0.40
CA SER A 78 25.19 22.07 -1.69
C SER A 78 25.94 21.22 -2.72
N VAL A 79 25.45 21.16 -3.96
CA VAL A 79 26.16 20.54 -5.09
C VAL A 79 26.33 21.59 -6.18
N THR A 80 27.56 21.78 -6.64
CA THR A 80 27.90 22.74 -7.69
C THR A 80 28.81 22.11 -8.73
N ALA A 81 28.40 22.14 -10.00
CA ALA A 81 29.21 21.79 -11.15
C ALA A 81 29.84 23.06 -11.75
N THR A 82 31.10 22.93 -12.19
CA THR A 82 31.84 23.94 -12.92
C THR A 82 32.68 23.25 -14.00
N PRO A 83 33.28 23.96 -14.96
CA PRO A 83 34.21 23.34 -15.91
C PRO A 83 35.41 22.60 -15.28
N ARG A 84 35.72 22.87 -14.00
CA ARG A 84 36.81 22.23 -13.25
C ARG A 84 36.39 20.96 -12.50
N GLY A 85 35.09 20.67 -12.43
CA GLY A 85 34.57 19.53 -11.65
C GLY A 85 33.34 19.86 -10.83
N VAL A 86 32.99 18.95 -9.92
CA VAL A 86 31.81 19.01 -9.06
C VAL A 86 32.24 19.07 -7.60
N THR A 87 31.70 20.02 -6.84
CA THR A 87 31.86 20.08 -5.38
C THR A 87 30.56 19.66 -4.71
N ILE A 88 30.65 18.69 -3.80
CA ILE A 88 29.57 18.24 -2.92
C ILE A 88 29.96 18.65 -1.50
N SER A 89 29.25 19.63 -0.95
CA SER A 89 29.49 20.18 0.38
C SER A 89 28.34 19.81 1.32
N GLY A 90 28.60 18.93 2.29
CA GLY A 90 27.59 18.50 3.27
C GLY A 90 27.76 19.18 4.62
N ASN A 91 26.68 19.64 5.24
CA ASN A 91 26.71 20.36 6.52
C ASN A 91 27.11 19.47 7.70
N ASP A 92 26.84 18.17 7.59
CA ASP A 92 27.25 17.10 8.51
C ASP A 92 27.46 15.79 7.73
N ASP A 93 27.80 14.70 8.42
CA ASP A 93 28.13 13.41 7.80
C ASP A 93 27.01 12.91 6.90
N ARG A 94 25.75 13.06 7.33
CA ARG A 94 24.57 12.73 6.53
C ARG A 94 24.43 13.67 5.33
N GLY A 95 24.68 14.97 5.51
CA GLY A 95 24.68 15.94 4.42
C GLY A 95 25.65 15.56 3.29
N VAL A 96 26.83 15.00 3.63
CA VAL A 96 27.77 14.50 2.60
C VAL A 96 27.21 13.28 1.87
N MET A 97 26.60 12.33 2.59
CA MET A 97 25.95 11.16 2.00
C MET A 97 24.74 11.55 1.12
N PHE A 98 23.90 12.46 1.58
CA PHE A 98 22.72 12.93 0.84
C PHE A 98 23.09 13.79 -0.37
N GLY A 99 24.12 14.64 -0.25
CA GLY A 99 24.66 15.39 -1.38
C GLY A 99 25.29 14.46 -2.43
N THR A 100 25.93 13.37 -1.99
CA THR A 100 26.42 12.29 -2.85
C THR A 100 25.26 11.62 -3.59
N GLY A 101 24.18 11.28 -2.88
CA GLY A 101 22.96 10.74 -3.48
C GLY A 101 22.34 11.66 -4.51
N TYR A 102 22.19 12.94 -4.19
CA TYR A 102 21.70 13.94 -5.14
C TYR A 102 22.58 14.01 -6.39
N PHE A 103 23.90 14.09 -6.24
CA PHE A 103 24.83 14.08 -7.36
C PHE A 103 24.66 12.85 -8.26
N LEU A 104 24.63 11.64 -7.68
CA LEU A 104 24.47 10.40 -8.44
C LEU A 104 23.11 10.32 -9.15
N ARG A 105 22.05 10.86 -8.55
CA ARG A 105 20.73 10.94 -9.18
C ARG A 105 20.70 11.95 -10.32
N GLN A 106 21.44 13.05 -10.26
CA GLN A 106 21.50 14.06 -11.32
C GLN A 106 22.50 13.72 -12.44
N ALA A 107 23.50 12.89 -12.19
CA ALA A 107 24.44 12.45 -13.21
C ALA A 107 23.77 11.53 -14.25
N ARG A 108 24.18 11.67 -15.51
CA ARG A 108 23.78 10.78 -16.60
C ARG A 108 24.84 9.70 -16.73
N MET A 109 24.50 8.51 -16.24
CA MET A 109 25.39 7.35 -16.21
C MET A 109 24.84 6.24 -17.10
N SER A 110 25.63 5.83 -18.08
CA SER A 110 25.42 4.59 -18.84
C SER A 110 26.79 4.06 -19.29
N ARG A 111 26.82 2.93 -20.01
CA ARG A 111 28.08 2.31 -20.42
C ARG A 111 28.98 3.31 -21.16
N GLN A 112 30.17 3.55 -20.61
CA GLN A 112 31.18 4.50 -21.11
C GLN A 112 30.72 5.97 -21.17
N ARG A 113 29.63 6.31 -20.48
CA ARG A 113 29.08 7.66 -20.38
C ARG A 113 28.99 8.08 -18.92
N PHE A 114 29.58 9.22 -18.61
CA PHE A 114 29.44 9.85 -17.30
C PHE A 114 29.52 11.36 -17.47
N ASP A 115 28.37 12.02 -17.39
CA ASP A 115 28.25 13.46 -17.54
C ASP A 115 27.21 14.06 -16.58
N ILE A 116 27.29 15.36 -16.35
CA ILE A 116 26.32 16.13 -15.57
C ILE A 116 26.14 17.52 -16.19
N SER A 117 25.03 18.19 -15.89
CA SER A 117 24.83 19.59 -16.33
C SER A 117 25.92 20.50 -15.76
N ASP A 118 26.62 21.24 -16.62
CA ASP A 118 27.76 22.08 -16.25
C ASP A 118 27.40 23.33 -15.42
N GLY A 119 26.11 23.68 -15.37
CA GLY A 119 25.54 24.75 -14.55
C GLY A 119 24.76 24.26 -13.33
N LEU A 120 24.86 22.97 -12.96
CA LEU A 120 24.17 22.44 -11.78
C LEU A 120 24.63 23.20 -10.53
N ALA A 121 23.72 23.91 -9.87
CA ALA A 121 23.96 24.57 -8.60
C ALA A 121 22.72 24.44 -7.71
N VAL A 122 22.82 23.68 -6.64
CA VAL A 122 21.75 23.51 -5.66
C VAL A 122 22.29 23.68 -4.24
N THR A 123 21.49 24.24 -3.35
CA THR A 123 21.70 24.21 -1.90
C THR A 123 20.37 23.91 -1.25
N THR A 124 20.30 22.84 -0.46
CA THR A 124 19.03 22.34 0.07
C THR A 124 19.25 21.53 1.35
N ALA A 125 18.18 21.39 2.12
CA ALA A 125 18.14 20.62 3.37
C ALA A 125 16.73 20.05 3.55
N PRO A 126 16.57 18.90 4.24
CA PRO A 126 15.27 18.26 4.38
C PRO A 126 14.31 19.11 5.21
N LYS A 127 13.01 19.03 4.91
CA LYS A 127 11.96 19.69 5.71
C LYS A 127 11.40 18.83 6.82
N ILE A 128 11.49 17.50 6.68
CA ILE A 128 11.01 16.55 7.67
C ILE A 128 12.20 15.88 8.35
N ALA A 129 12.20 15.85 9.69
CA ALA A 129 13.36 15.38 10.47
C ALA A 129 13.52 13.84 10.45
N ILE A 130 12.42 13.09 10.59
CA ILE A 130 12.44 11.62 10.56
C ILE A 130 11.88 11.14 9.21
N ARG A 131 12.68 10.41 8.45
CA ARG A 131 12.34 9.91 7.11
C ARG A 131 12.80 8.47 7.00
N GLY A 132 11.92 7.52 7.29
CA GLY A 132 12.28 6.12 7.33
C GLY A 132 11.24 5.16 6.78
N HIS A 133 11.65 3.90 6.71
CA HIS A 133 10.85 2.78 6.23
C HIS A 133 11.14 1.53 7.06
N GLN A 134 10.13 0.71 7.29
CA GLN A 134 10.31 -0.60 7.90
C GLN A 134 10.96 -1.58 6.92
N LEU A 135 11.97 -2.29 7.40
CA LEU A 135 12.73 -3.32 6.68
C LEU A 135 12.64 -4.63 7.49
N GLY A 136 11.48 -5.27 7.45
CA GLY A 136 11.20 -6.48 8.21
C GLY A 136 11.79 -7.73 7.57
N TYR A 137 12.93 -8.22 8.07
CA TYR A 137 13.45 -9.54 7.70
C TYR A 137 12.68 -10.65 8.43
N ARG A 138 11.62 -11.15 7.79
CA ARG A 138 10.68 -12.14 8.36
C ARG A 138 9.91 -12.89 7.26
N PRO A 139 9.33 -14.08 7.53
CA PRO A 139 8.65 -14.87 6.50
C PRO A 139 7.39 -14.19 5.93
N LYS A 140 6.77 -13.27 6.69
CA LYS A 140 5.55 -12.56 6.26
C LYS A 140 5.77 -11.63 5.07
N THR A 141 6.98 -11.12 4.88
CA THR A 141 7.29 -10.31 3.70
C THR A 141 7.46 -11.20 2.48
N ASN A 142 6.91 -10.81 1.34
CA ASN A 142 6.97 -11.60 0.11
C ASN A 142 8.34 -11.56 -0.61
N SER A 143 9.44 -11.22 0.08
CA SER A 143 10.77 -11.07 -0.55
C SER A 143 11.95 -10.97 0.44
N TYR A 144 11.81 -10.22 1.54
CA TYR A 144 12.96 -9.79 2.35
C TYR A 144 13.65 -10.91 3.13
N ASP A 145 12.93 -11.95 3.52
CA ASP A 145 13.50 -13.17 4.14
C ASP A 145 14.54 -13.87 3.24
N GLY A 146 14.42 -13.77 1.91
CA GLY A 146 15.43 -14.28 0.97
C GLY A 146 16.65 -13.38 0.79
N TRP A 147 16.68 -12.17 1.37
CA TRP A 147 17.72 -11.20 1.06
C TRP A 147 19.02 -11.44 1.82
N THR A 148 20.11 -11.49 1.07
CA THR A 148 21.48 -11.59 1.62
C THR A 148 21.98 -10.25 2.15
N VAL A 149 23.04 -10.27 2.97
CA VAL A 149 23.67 -9.03 3.48
C VAL A 149 24.08 -8.05 2.36
N PRO A 150 24.67 -8.49 1.22
CA PRO A 150 24.93 -7.60 0.09
C PRO A 150 23.67 -6.98 -0.54
N MET A 151 22.56 -7.71 -0.59
CA MET A 151 21.28 -7.17 -1.10
C MET A 151 20.75 -6.10 -0.15
N TRP A 152 20.80 -6.35 1.16
CA TRP A 152 20.47 -5.35 2.18
C TRP A 152 21.38 -4.13 2.12
N GLU A 153 22.69 -4.31 1.96
CA GLU A 153 23.61 -3.19 1.81
C GLU A 153 23.24 -2.33 0.60
N GLN A 154 22.98 -2.95 -0.56
CA GLN A 154 22.57 -2.22 -1.75
C GLN A 154 21.26 -1.46 -1.52
N TYR A 155 20.26 -2.08 -0.88
CA TYR A 155 18.97 -1.45 -0.65
C TYR A 155 19.04 -0.29 0.34
N ILE A 156 19.74 -0.48 1.47
CA ILE A 156 19.96 0.55 2.50
C ILE A 156 20.76 1.73 1.91
N ARG A 157 21.79 1.44 1.10
CA ARG A 157 22.52 2.46 0.33
C ARG A 157 21.57 3.29 -0.53
N GLU A 158 20.73 2.62 -1.32
CA GLU A 158 19.80 3.30 -2.23
C GLU A 158 18.80 4.18 -1.49
N LEU A 159 18.25 3.70 -0.36
CA LEU A 159 17.40 4.50 0.51
C LEU A 159 18.13 5.75 1.02
N ALA A 160 19.38 5.62 1.46
CA ALA A 160 20.20 6.75 1.91
C ALA A 160 20.46 7.76 0.76
N LEU A 161 20.73 7.29 -0.46
CA LEU A 161 20.96 8.18 -1.63
C LEU A 161 19.72 9.00 -2.02
N PHE A 162 18.54 8.57 -1.60
CA PHE A 162 17.28 9.30 -1.76
C PHE A 162 16.84 10.08 -0.51
N GLY A 163 17.73 10.21 0.49
CA GLY A 163 17.51 11.06 1.65
C GLY A 163 16.80 10.39 2.82
N THR A 164 16.60 9.07 2.80
CA THR A 164 16.11 8.30 3.96
C THR A 164 17.16 8.35 5.06
N ASN A 165 16.76 8.59 6.30
CA ASN A 165 17.67 8.67 7.45
C ASN A 165 17.34 7.71 8.59
N THR A 166 16.25 6.94 8.49
CA THR A 166 15.88 5.93 9.48
C THR A 166 15.51 4.62 8.79
N ILE A 167 15.98 3.49 9.32
CA ILE A 167 15.45 2.15 9.00
C ILE A 167 14.78 1.58 10.25
N GLU A 168 13.68 0.86 10.10
CA GLU A 168 13.02 0.20 11.22
C GLU A 168 13.04 -1.31 11.05
N LEU A 169 13.69 -1.99 11.99
CA LEU A 169 13.89 -3.44 11.98
C LEU A 169 12.77 -4.12 12.77
N ILE A 170 12.68 -5.44 12.62
CA ILE A 170 11.77 -6.31 13.38
C ILE A 170 12.62 -7.28 14.23
N PRO A 171 12.27 -7.52 15.51
CA PRO A 171 12.98 -8.46 16.36
C PRO A 171 12.80 -9.91 15.89
N PRO A 172 13.68 -10.83 16.31
CA PRO A 172 13.56 -12.25 15.97
C PRO A 172 12.21 -12.88 16.36
N ARG A 173 11.67 -12.50 17.53
CA ARG A 173 10.37 -12.97 18.01
C ARG A 173 9.30 -11.93 17.68
N SER A 174 8.34 -12.35 16.85
CA SER A 174 7.17 -11.56 16.44
C SER A 174 5.94 -12.48 16.34
N ASP A 175 4.87 -12.07 15.66
CA ASP A 175 3.70 -12.90 15.36
C ASP A 175 3.88 -13.80 14.12
N ASP A 176 5.11 -13.89 13.62
CA ASP A 176 5.51 -14.67 12.46
C ASP A 176 6.19 -15.99 12.87
N ASP A 177 6.30 -16.92 11.91
CA ASP A 177 7.07 -18.14 12.11
C ASP A 177 8.55 -17.80 12.39
N ASP A 178 9.17 -18.57 13.30
CA ASP A 178 10.56 -18.35 13.71
C ASP A 178 11.59 -18.65 12.60
N ASP A 179 11.16 -19.27 11.50
CA ASP A 179 12.01 -19.70 10.39
C ASP A 179 11.35 -19.48 9.01
N SER A 180 12.17 -19.39 7.97
CA SER A 180 11.77 -19.36 6.55
C SER A 180 12.71 -20.24 5.75
N PRO A 181 12.19 -21.00 4.75
CA PRO A 181 13.05 -21.77 3.85
C PRO A 181 14.03 -20.90 3.04
N HIS A 182 13.82 -19.58 3.02
CA HIS A 182 14.64 -18.64 2.25
C HIS A 182 15.73 -17.97 3.08
N PHE A 183 15.71 -18.05 4.41
CA PHE A 183 16.63 -17.31 5.27
C PHE A 183 18.11 -17.65 4.98
N PRO A 184 18.92 -16.70 4.48
CA PRO A 184 20.38 -16.89 4.39
C PRO A 184 21.07 -16.81 5.76
N LEU A 185 20.45 -16.16 6.75
CA LEU A 185 20.93 -16.04 8.12
C LEU A 185 19.76 -16.15 9.10
N THR A 186 20.04 -16.55 10.35
CA THR A 186 19.04 -16.47 11.41
C THR A 186 18.58 -15.02 11.61
N PRO A 187 17.32 -14.78 12.04
CA PRO A 187 16.79 -13.42 12.20
C PRO A 187 17.67 -12.49 13.04
N ILE A 188 18.20 -12.96 14.18
CA ILE A 188 19.08 -12.12 15.03
C ILE A 188 20.42 -11.77 14.37
N ASN A 189 21.00 -12.68 13.59
CA ASN A 189 22.26 -12.44 12.91
C ASN A 189 22.06 -11.47 11.75
N MET A 190 20.97 -11.62 10.97
CA MET A 190 20.64 -10.65 9.93
C MET A 190 20.33 -9.27 10.52
N MET A 191 19.54 -9.20 11.60
CA MET A 191 19.21 -7.95 12.27
C MET A 191 20.46 -7.21 12.76
N ALA A 192 21.47 -7.94 13.27
CA ALA A 192 22.77 -7.37 13.64
C ALA A 192 23.54 -6.79 12.44
N GLU A 193 23.54 -7.47 11.30
CA GLU A 193 24.13 -6.97 10.06
C GLU A 193 23.40 -5.72 9.54
N MET A 194 22.07 -5.71 9.54
CA MET A 194 21.28 -4.54 9.13
C MET A 194 21.51 -3.35 10.06
N SER A 195 21.63 -3.58 11.37
CA SER A 195 22.00 -2.55 12.35
C SER A 195 23.41 -1.99 12.09
N ARG A 196 24.39 -2.85 11.78
CA ARG A 196 25.74 -2.44 11.38
C ARG A 196 25.70 -1.56 10.12
N LEU A 197 24.98 -2.02 9.09
CA LEU A 197 24.80 -1.28 7.83
C LEU A 197 24.16 0.10 8.09
N GLY A 198 23.13 0.18 8.93
CA GLY A 198 22.55 1.46 9.35
C GLY A 198 23.61 2.42 9.92
N GLY A 199 24.50 1.93 10.77
CA GLY A 199 25.65 2.68 11.27
C GLY A 199 26.59 3.19 10.17
N GLU A 200 26.94 2.34 9.20
CA GLU A 200 27.88 2.69 8.12
C GLU A 200 27.37 3.75 7.14
N TYR A 201 26.06 3.76 6.88
CA TYR A 201 25.41 4.79 6.05
C TYR A 201 24.93 5.99 6.87
N GLY A 202 25.17 5.97 8.19
CA GLY A 202 24.77 7.04 9.10
C GLY A 202 23.28 7.07 9.39
N MET A 203 22.49 6.05 9.05
CA MET A 203 21.05 5.97 9.31
C MET A 203 20.77 5.65 10.78
N ASP A 204 19.69 6.22 11.32
CA ASP A 204 19.12 5.82 12.59
C ASP A 204 18.49 4.42 12.47
N VAL A 205 18.72 3.59 13.48
CA VAL A 205 18.16 2.23 13.55
C VAL A 205 17.05 2.23 14.59
N SER A 206 15.81 2.16 14.10
CA SER A 206 14.62 1.94 14.90
C SER A 206 14.30 0.45 14.96
N ILE A 207 13.57 0.01 15.99
CA ILE A 207 13.04 -1.36 16.07
C ILE A 207 11.54 -1.26 16.35
N TRP A 208 10.71 -1.83 15.48
CA TRP A 208 9.31 -2.11 15.80
C TRP A 208 9.29 -3.37 16.67
N TYR A 209 8.93 -3.26 17.94
CA TYR A 209 9.10 -4.32 18.94
C TYR A 209 7.79 -4.55 19.72
N PRO A 210 6.93 -5.49 19.30
CA PRO A 210 5.65 -5.76 19.97
C PRO A 210 5.83 -6.46 21.32
N ALA A 211 4.91 -6.17 22.25
CA ALA A 211 4.83 -6.87 23.53
C ALA A 211 4.04 -8.18 23.34
N MET A 212 4.75 -9.29 23.10
CA MET A 212 4.19 -10.55 22.60
C MET A 212 3.53 -11.46 23.66
N ASP A 213 3.84 -11.26 24.95
CA ASP A 213 3.34 -12.14 26.00
C ASP A 213 1.91 -11.79 26.41
N LYS A 214 1.18 -12.80 26.89
CA LYS A 214 -0.27 -12.70 27.16
C LYS A 214 -0.62 -11.77 28.32
N ASP A 215 0.23 -11.66 29.33
CA ASP A 215 -0.09 -10.95 30.57
C ASP A 215 1.16 -10.32 31.21
N TYR A 216 1.26 -8.99 31.10
CA TYR A 216 2.31 -8.18 31.73
C TYR A 216 1.95 -7.65 33.11
N SER A 217 0.83 -8.09 33.70
CA SER A 217 0.55 -7.88 35.13
C SER A 217 1.34 -8.86 36.02
N ASP A 218 1.77 -10.00 35.47
CA ASP A 218 2.67 -10.95 36.13
C ASP A 218 4.14 -10.45 36.08
N ALA A 219 4.75 -10.34 37.26
CA ALA A 219 6.15 -9.95 37.40
C ALA A 219 7.11 -10.90 36.67
N LYS A 220 6.81 -12.21 36.62
CA LYS A 220 7.67 -13.18 35.92
C LYS A 220 7.70 -12.95 34.41
N THR A 221 6.55 -12.62 33.82
CA THR A 221 6.46 -12.24 32.40
C THR A 221 7.28 -10.98 32.13
N VAL A 222 7.19 -9.99 33.01
CA VAL A 222 7.98 -8.74 32.89
C VAL A 222 9.48 -9.04 32.99
N GLU A 223 9.91 -9.88 33.94
CA GLU A 223 11.31 -10.29 34.10
C GLU A 223 11.85 -11.03 32.87
N PHE A 224 11.05 -11.95 32.33
CA PHE A 224 11.37 -12.67 31.11
C PHE A 224 11.54 -11.72 29.91
N ALA A 225 10.57 -10.83 29.68
CA ALA A 225 10.64 -9.87 28.57
C ALA A 225 11.81 -8.88 28.71
N LEU A 226 12.18 -8.48 29.93
CA LEU A 226 13.37 -7.66 30.17
C LEU A 226 14.65 -8.40 29.79
N ALA A 227 14.75 -9.70 30.09
CA ALA A 227 15.90 -10.51 29.71
C ALA A 227 15.96 -10.72 28.18
N GLU A 228 14.84 -11.06 27.56
CA GLU A 228 14.73 -11.30 26.12
C GLU A 228 15.10 -10.06 25.30
N TRP A 229 14.45 -8.92 25.57
CA TRP A 229 14.70 -7.67 24.84
C TRP A 229 16.12 -7.16 25.09
N GLY A 230 16.61 -7.30 26.34
CA GLY A 230 17.99 -6.96 26.69
C GLY A 230 19.01 -7.75 25.88
N ALA A 231 18.77 -9.04 25.65
CA ALA A 231 19.65 -9.87 24.83
C ALA A 231 19.69 -9.42 23.36
N VAL A 232 18.55 -8.98 22.81
CA VAL A 232 18.48 -8.39 21.46
C VAL A 232 19.24 -7.06 21.42
N PHE A 233 18.99 -6.15 22.36
CA PHE A 233 19.66 -4.84 22.43
C PHE A 233 21.18 -4.98 22.53
N GLN A 234 21.66 -5.96 23.30
CA GLN A 234 23.09 -6.23 23.47
C GLN A 234 23.76 -6.71 22.17
N LYS A 235 23.04 -7.44 21.31
CA LYS A 235 23.58 -7.99 20.05
C LYS A 235 23.69 -6.95 18.94
N LEU A 236 22.85 -5.91 18.98
CA LEU A 236 22.79 -4.90 17.93
C LEU A 236 23.89 -3.84 18.14
N PRO A 237 24.74 -3.56 17.13
CA PRO A 237 25.77 -2.52 17.24
C PRO A 237 25.20 -1.10 17.31
N ARG A 238 23.97 -0.88 16.80
CA ARG A 238 23.30 0.40 16.81
C ARG A 238 21.79 0.25 17.01
N VAL A 239 21.25 0.97 18.00
CA VAL A 239 19.81 1.21 18.18
C VAL A 239 19.62 2.66 18.61
N ASP A 240 18.78 3.40 17.90
CA ASP A 240 18.47 4.81 18.19
C ASP A 240 17.03 4.97 18.71
N ALA A 241 16.13 4.07 18.34
CA ALA A 241 14.75 4.07 18.80
C ALA A 241 14.16 2.66 18.91
N VAL A 242 13.22 2.48 19.83
CA VAL A 242 12.31 1.34 19.88
C VAL A 242 10.90 1.89 19.85
N PHE A 243 10.09 1.37 18.92
CA PHE A 243 8.67 1.64 18.78
C PHE A 243 7.89 0.38 19.17
N VAL A 244 7.00 0.51 20.16
CA VAL A 244 6.12 -0.58 20.59
C VAL A 244 4.67 -0.31 20.15
N PRO A 245 4.07 -1.16 19.30
CA PRO A 245 2.63 -1.07 19.01
C PRO A 245 1.80 -1.48 20.24
N GLY A 246 0.63 -0.86 20.41
CA GLY A 246 -0.33 -1.22 21.46
C GLY A 246 -1.06 -2.54 21.19
N GLY A 247 -1.13 -2.95 19.91
CA GLY A 247 -1.71 -4.21 19.46
C GLY A 247 -1.37 -4.50 17.99
N ASP A 248 -1.78 -5.68 17.52
CA ASP A 248 -1.55 -6.20 16.17
C ASP A 248 -0.05 -6.27 15.75
N PRO A 249 0.76 -7.14 16.40
CA PRO A 249 0.45 -8.02 17.51
C PRO A 249 0.71 -7.38 18.87
N GLY A 250 0.44 -8.14 19.93
CA GLY A 250 0.28 -7.63 21.29
C GLY A 250 -1.19 -7.34 21.58
N HIS A 251 -1.52 -7.20 22.86
CA HIS A 251 -2.87 -6.83 23.31
C HIS A 251 -2.82 -6.55 24.82
N THR A 252 -2.12 -5.50 25.20
CA THR A 252 -1.83 -5.23 26.61
C THR A 252 -2.53 -3.96 27.07
N GLN A 253 -3.31 -4.06 28.15
CA GLN A 253 -3.98 -2.88 28.73
C GLN A 253 -2.96 -1.76 29.02
N PRO A 254 -3.26 -0.49 28.68
CA PRO A 254 -2.32 0.63 28.74
C PRO A 254 -1.51 0.73 30.04
N LYS A 255 -2.12 0.57 31.22
CA LYS A 255 -1.40 0.69 32.49
C LYS A 255 -0.27 -0.34 32.65
N TYR A 256 -0.45 -1.57 32.17
CA TYR A 256 0.57 -2.61 32.23
C TYR A 256 1.61 -2.46 31.12
N LEU A 257 1.16 -2.08 29.91
CA LEU A 257 2.06 -1.78 28.80
C LEU A 257 3.04 -0.66 29.18
N MET A 258 2.52 0.48 29.65
CA MET A 258 3.36 1.63 30.00
C MET A 258 4.33 1.32 31.14
N ALA A 259 3.92 0.51 32.13
CA ALA A 259 4.81 0.05 33.20
C ALA A 259 5.94 -0.87 32.70
N LEU A 260 5.65 -1.75 31.73
CA LEU A 260 6.69 -2.55 31.05
C LEU A 260 7.66 -1.63 30.29
N LEU A 261 7.12 -0.68 29.52
CA LEU A 261 7.93 0.19 28.65
C LEU A 261 8.86 1.12 29.43
N GLU A 262 8.47 1.57 30.61
CA GLU A 262 9.37 2.30 31.50
C GLU A 262 10.61 1.47 31.86
N LYS A 263 10.40 0.21 32.25
CA LYS A 263 11.50 -0.71 32.57
C LYS A 263 12.33 -1.05 31.32
N GLN A 264 11.68 -1.25 30.17
CA GLN A 264 12.39 -1.50 28.91
C GLN A 264 13.18 -0.28 28.42
N ALA A 265 12.71 0.95 28.66
CA ALA A 265 13.46 2.16 28.34
C ALA A 265 14.75 2.24 29.18
N ALA A 266 14.68 1.88 30.46
CA ALA A 266 15.88 1.76 31.29
C ALA A 266 16.80 0.62 30.81
N ASN A 267 16.23 -0.52 30.40
CA ASN A 267 16.97 -1.67 29.89
C ASN A 267 17.71 -1.36 28.59
N LEU A 268 17.02 -0.73 27.63
CA LEU A 268 17.55 -0.26 26.35
C LEU A 268 18.77 0.65 26.56
N ARG A 269 18.68 1.62 27.49
CA ARG A 269 19.74 2.59 27.77
C ARG A 269 21.00 2.00 28.40
N LYS A 270 20.95 0.76 28.93
CA LYS A 270 22.16 0.05 29.38
C LYS A 270 23.13 -0.24 28.23
N TYR A 271 22.58 -0.51 27.05
CA TYR A 271 23.35 -0.88 25.86
C TYR A 271 23.44 0.28 24.87
N HIS A 272 22.38 1.09 24.76
CA HIS A 272 22.28 2.23 23.84
C HIS A 272 21.86 3.51 24.58
N PRO A 273 22.78 4.25 25.22
CA PRO A 273 22.45 5.31 26.18
C PRO A 273 21.61 6.47 25.64
N LYS A 274 21.65 6.71 24.32
CA LYS A 274 20.89 7.77 23.64
C LYS A 274 19.58 7.29 23.02
N ALA A 275 19.31 5.98 23.07
CA ALA A 275 18.14 5.41 22.42
C ALA A 275 16.83 5.84 23.11
N THR A 276 15.79 5.94 22.29
CA THR A 276 14.48 6.47 22.67
C THR A 276 13.40 5.40 22.64
N MET A 277 12.36 5.56 23.47
CA MET A 277 11.22 4.64 23.54
C MET A 277 9.95 5.36 23.07
N TRP A 278 9.23 4.73 22.14
CA TRP A 278 8.01 5.23 21.50
C TRP A 278 6.90 4.19 21.60
N VAL A 279 5.65 4.65 21.64
CA VAL A 279 4.48 3.77 21.78
C VAL A 279 3.33 4.25 20.89
N SER A 280 2.55 3.32 20.36
CA SER A 280 1.30 3.61 19.63
C SER A 280 0.09 3.12 20.45
N PRO A 281 -1.03 3.85 20.46
CA PRO A 281 -2.31 3.33 20.96
C PRO A 281 -3.04 2.44 19.92
N GLN A 282 -2.29 1.78 19.04
CA GLN A 282 -2.79 0.87 18.01
C GLN A 282 -3.77 -0.16 18.60
N SER A 283 -4.91 -0.33 17.93
CA SER A 283 -5.98 -1.28 18.27
C SER A 283 -6.68 -1.04 19.63
N PHE A 284 -6.36 0.04 20.35
CA PHE A 284 -7.06 0.37 21.60
C PHE A 284 -8.53 0.72 21.34
N ASP A 285 -9.41 0.15 22.16
CA ASP A 285 -10.80 0.61 22.22
C ASP A 285 -10.88 2.01 22.86
N LYS A 286 -12.09 2.57 22.96
CA LYS A 286 -12.28 3.89 23.57
C LYS A 286 -11.78 3.94 25.02
N ALA A 287 -12.04 2.90 25.83
CA ALA A 287 -11.69 2.91 27.24
C ALA A 287 -10.17 2.85 27.44
N TRP A 288 -9.48 2.02 26.68
CA TRP A 288 -8.02 1.90 26.71
C TRP A 288 -7.35 3.14 26.13
N LEU A 289 -7.89 3.74 25.06
CA LEU A 289 -7.38 5.01 24.57
C LEU A 289 -7.49 6.12 25.64
N ASP A 290 -8.61 6.20 26.35
CA ASP A 290 -8.79 7.19 27.42
C ASP A 290 -7.82 6.94 28.60
N GLU A 291 -7.59 5.68 28.99
CA GLU A 291 -6.59 5.32 30.00
C GLU A 291 -5.17 5.69 29.56
N PHE A 292 -4.79 5.35 28.32
CA PHE A 292 -3.50 5.71 27.73
C PHE A 292 -3.26 7.22 27.73
N ILE A 293 -4.24 8.01 27.27
CA ILE A 293 -4.15 9.47 27.28
C ILE A 293 -3.98 9.99 28.72
N GLY A 294 -4.68 9.42 29.70
CA GLY A 294 -4.52 9.76 31.11
C GLY A 294 -3.11 9.49 31.65
N ILE A 295 -2.45 8.41 31.22
CA ILE A 295 -1.06 8.11 31.59
C ILE A 295 -0.09 9.08 30.91
N VAL A 296 -0.23 9.31 29.61
CA VAL A 296 0.64 10.22 28.85
C VAL A 296 0.52 11.67 29.34
N ALA A 297 -0.66 12.09 29.82
CA ALA A 297 -0.88 13.40 30.41
C ALA A 297 -0.09 13.66 31.71
N GLN A 298 0.42 12.62 32.37
CA GLN A 298 1.34 12.74 33.51
C GLN A 298 2.78 13.05 33.08
N GLU A 299 3.03 13.10 31.77
CA GLU A 299 4.29 13.44 31.15
C GLU A 299 5.53 12.62 31.62
N PRO A 300 5.47 11.28 31.58
CA PRO A 300 6.61 10.42 31.91
C PRO A 300 7.89 10.82 31.17
N THR A 301 8.98 11.03 31.91
CA THR A 301 10.27 11.53 31.37
C THR A 301 11.02 10.49 30.53
N TRP A 302 10.73 9.20 30.71
CA TRP A 302 11.37 8.14 29.95
C TRP A 302 10.85 8.02 28.52
N LEU A 303 9.60 8.45 28.27
CA LEU A 303 8.91 8.36 26.98
C LEU A 303 9.41 9.45 26.03
N ALA A 304 9.69 9.10 24.78
CA ALA A 304 10.17 10.05 23.78
C ALA A 304 9.03 10.62 22.92
N GLY A 305 8.03 9.82 22.58
CA GLY A 305 6.89 10.27 21.77
C GLY A 305 5.87 9.18 21.51
N VAL A 306 4.86 9.54 20.72
CA VAL A 306 3.74 8.66 20.35
C VAL A 306 3.78 8.38 18.86
N VAL A 307 3.39 7.19 18.44
CA VAL A 307 3.28 6.82 17.02
C VAL A 307 1.81 6.76 16.62
N PHE A 308 1.47 7.34 15.47
CA PHE A 308 0.17 7.23 14.82
C PHE A 308 0.30 6.36 13.57
N GLY A 309 -0.61 5.42 13.35
CA GLY A 309 -0.60 4.53 12.19
C GLY A 309 -1.84 3.64 12.17
N PRO A 310 -1.79 2.46 11.51
CA PRO A 310 -2.94 1.58 11.35
C PRO A 310 -3.67 1.29 12.67
N GLN A 311 -5.00 1.21 12.61
CA GLN A 311 -5.90 0.89 13.73
C GLN A 311 -5.82 1.84 14.94
N VAL A 312 -5.17 3.01 14.83
CA VAL A 312 -5.33 4.07 15.82
C VAL A 312 -6.70 4.72 15.63
N ARG A 313 -7.47 4.84 16.71
CA ARG A 313 -8.82 5.42 16.65
C ARG A 313 -8.77 6.93 16.41
N GLY A 314 -9.47 7.38 15.37
CA GLY A 314 -9.59 8.79 15.00
C GLY A 314 -8.44 9.25 14.09
N SER A 315 -8.43 10.55 13.79
CA SER A 315 -7.40 11.18 12.97
C SER A 315 -6.13 11.48 13.77
N ILE A 316 -5.00 11.64 13.07
CA ILE A 316 -3.75 12.11 13.68
C ILE A 316 -3.90 13.48 14.35
N GLU A 317 -4.75 14.36 13.80
CA GLU A 317 -5.05 15.67 14.39
C GLU A 317 -5.76 15.53 15.74
N GLU A 318 -6.73 14.62 15.84
CA GLU A 318 -7.45 14.33 17.08
C GLU A 318 -6.51 13.71 18.13
N LEU A 319 -5.64 12.77 17.75
CA LEU A 319 -4.64 12.22 18.66
C LEU A 319 -3.71 13.34 19.14
N ARG A 320 -3.15 14.12 18.20
CA ARG A 320 -2.24 15.22 18.48
C ARG A 320 -2.81 16.24 19.46
N ALA A 321 -4.10 16.57 19.32
CA ALA A 321 -4.79 17.50 20.22
C ALA A 321 -4.95 16.95 21.65
N ARG A 322 -4.93 15.62 21.83
CA ARG A 322 -5.16 14.95 23.13
C ARG A 322 -3.88 14.63 23.90
N ILE A 323 -2.71 14.69 23.28
CA ILE A 323 -1.42 14.38 23.93
C ILE A 323 -0.56 15.64 24.16
N PRO A 324 0.17 15.74 25.30
CA PRO A 324 1.03 16.88 25.62
C PRO A 324 2.01 17.25 24.50
N GLN A 325 2.19 18.56 24.27
CA GLN A 325 2.99 19.11 23.16
C GLN A 325 4.46 18.66 23.16
N ARG A 326 5.01 18.34 24.33
CA ARG A 326 6.39 17.84 24.46
C ARG A 326 6.64 16.51 23.74
N TYR A 327 5.60 15.69 23.55
CA TYR A 327 5.72 14.39 22.88
C TYR A 327 5.47 14.57 21.40
N PRO A 328 6.47 14.48 20.52
CA PRO A 328 6.22 14.41 19.07
C PRO A 328 5.30 13.23 18.71
N VAL A 329 4.51 13.41 17.65
CA VAL A 329 3.82 12.30 16.98
C VAL A 329 4.66 11.90 15.78
N ARG A 330 5.06 10.63 15.69
CA ARG A 330 5.66 10.06 14.49
C ARG A 330 4.57 9.35 13.69
N PHE A 331 4.53 9.58 12.39
CA PHE A 331 3.59 8.91 11.51
C PHE A 331 4.16 7.56 11.06
N TYR A 332 3.33 6.52 11.07
CA TYR A 332 3.65 5.15 10.68
C TYR A 332 2.65 4.68 9.61
N PRO A 333 2.66 5.29 8.41
CA PRO A 333 1.67 5.04 7.37
C PRO A 333 1.86 3.67 6.71
N ASP A 334 0.77 2.97 6.44
CA ASP A 334 0.75 1.79 5.56
C ASP A 334 0.94 2.18 4.08
N ILE A 335 2.06 1.76 3.49
CA ILE A 335 2.36 1.96 2.06
C ILE A 335 2.32 0.65 1.24
N THR A 336 2.10 -0.48 1.91
CA THR A 336 2.13 -1.83 1.33
C THR A 336 0.80 -2.18 0.69
N HIS A 337 -0.28 -1.92 1.41
CA HIS A 337 -1.55 -2.57 1.11
C HIS A 337 -2.45 -1.74 0.18
N SER A 338 -3.13 -2.43 -0.74
CA SER A 338 -4.08 -1.79 -1.67
C SER A 338 -5.55 -1.92 -1.22
N LEU A 339 -5.86 -2.93 -0.41
CA LEU A 339 -7.19 -3.14 0.18
C LEU A 339 -7.06 -3.65 1.63
N ARG A 340 -8.12 -3.47 2.44
CA ARG A 340 -8.12 -3.80 3.88
C ARG A 340 -6.95 -3.17 4.65
N ALA A 341 -6.68 -1.89 4.38
CA ALA A 341 -5.50 -1.14 4.78
C ALA A 341 -5.88 0.15 5.52
N GLU A 342 -4.89 0.85 6.09
CA GLU A 342 -5.08 2.22 6.61
C GLU A 342 -5.48 3.20 5.50
N PHE A 343 -4.87 3.07 4.30
CA PHE A 343 -5.17 3.90 3.12
C PHE A 343 -5.52 3.04 1.89
N PRO A 344 -6.73 2.45 1.84
CA PRO A 344 -7.18 1.66 0.70
C PRO A 344 -7.12 2.43 -0.63
N ALA A 345 -6.89 1.73 -1.73
CA ALA A 345 -6.92 2.33 -3.05
C ALA A 345 -8.39 2.60 -3.46
N PRO A 346 -8.75 3.84 -3.85
CA PRO A 346 -10.11 4.18 -4.24
C PRO A 346 -10.51 3.50 -5.56
N GLY A 347 -11.73 2.98 -5.64
CA GLY A 347 -12.32 2.47 -6.88
C GLY A 347 -11.64 1.21 -7.44
N TRP A 348 -11.02 0.41 -6.57
CA TRP A 348 -10.33 -0.83 -6.95
C TRP A 348 -11.32 -1.85 -7.53
N ASP A 349 -11.07 -2.31 -8.75
CA ASP A 349 -11.93 -3.30 -9.43
C ASP A 349 -11.87 -4.67 -8.73
N PHE A 350 -13.01 -5.38 -8.66
CA PHE A 350 -13.07 -6.69 -8.01
C PHE A 350 -12.14 -7.72 -8.66
N ALA A 351 -11.87 -7.61 -9.97
CA ALA A 351 -10.96 -8.51 -10.66
C ALA A 351 -9.54 -8.39 -10.11
N TYR A 352 -9.09 -7.17 -9.81
CA TYR A 352 -7.84 -6.98 -9.08
C TYR A 352 -7.96 -7.52 -7.66
N ALA A 353 -9.01 -7.15 -6.91
CA ALA A 353 -9.15 -7.60 -5.52
C ALA A 353 -9.12 -9.12 -5.35
N THR A 354 -9.76 -9.86 -6.25
CA THR A 354 -9.87 -11.33 -6.16
C THR A 354 -8.62 -12.08 -6.62
N THR A 355 -7.75 -11.46 -7.44
CA THR A 355 -6.57 -12.12 -8.03
C THR A 355 -5.25 -11.59 -7.48
N GLU A 356 -5.16 -10.30 -7.18
CA GLU A 356 -3.96 -9.63 -6.66
C GLU A 356 -3.92 -9.58 -5.12
N ALA A 357 -5.07 -9.79 -4.47
CA ALA A 357 -5.24 -9.63 -3.02
C ALA A 357 -4.79 -8.24 -2.52
N ARG A 358 -4.15 -8.16 -1.35
CA ARG A 358 -3.80 -6.89 -0.68
C ARG A 358 -2.35 -6.42 -0.87
N GLU A 359 -1.40 -7.32 -1.06
CA GLU A 359 0.05 -7.06 -1.13
C GLU A 359 0.59 -7.13 -2.57
N VAL A 360 -0.08 -6.42 -3.46
CA VAL A 360 0.31 -6.35 -4.87
C VAL A 360 1.51 -5.42 -5.07
N ILE A 361 2.25 -5.60 -6.17
CA ILE A 361 3.16 -4.57 -6.72
C ILE A 361 2.34 -3.31 -6.97
N ASN A 362 2.57 -2.27 -6.18
CA ASN A 362 1.66 -1.13 -6.05
C ASN A 362 2.38 0.24 -6.12
N PRO A 363 3.03 0.59 -7.25
CA PRO A 363 3.47 1.97 -7.46
C PRO A 363 2.26 2.92 -7.40
N ARG A 364 2.09 3.64 -6.29
CA ARG A 364 0.98 4.56 -5.98
C ARG A 364 1.44 6.02 -5.82
N PRO A 365 2.29 6.56 -6.70
CA PRO A 365 3.02 7.79 -6.43
C PRO A 365 2.12 9.02 -6.17
N THR A 366 0.98 9.15 -6.84
CA THR A 366 0.07 10.30 -6.66
C THR A 366 -0.78 10.16 -5.41
N GLN A 367 -1.30 8.97 -5.11
CA GLN A 367 -2.05 8.69 -3.89
C GLN A 367 -1.17 8.80 -2.64
N GLN A 368 0.06 8.28 -2.69
CA GLN A 368 1.03 8.41 -1.59
C GLN A 368 1.41 9.88 -1.33
N ALA A 369 1.54 10.69 -2.39
CA ALA A 369 1.74 12.13 -2.22
C ALA A 369 0.53 12.84 -1.60
N ALA A 370 -0.70 12.41 -1.92
CA ALA A 370 -1.91 12.94 -1.29
C ALA A 370 -1.97 12.60 0.21
N ILE A 371 -1.66 11.35 0.58
CA ILE A 371 -1.58 10.90 1.98
C ILE A 371 -0.53 11.71 2.75
N PHE A 372 0.69 11.80 2.20
CA PHE A 372 1.78 12.59 2.80
C PHE A 372 1.33 14.04 3.07
N ARG A 373 0.81 14.72 2.05
CA ARG A 373 0.43 16.14 2.16
C ARG A 373 -0.75 16.35 3.11
N ARG A 374 -1.64 15.36 3.27
CA ARG A 374 -2.79 15.44 4.19
C ARG A 374 -2.37 15.41 5.66
N TYR A 375 -1.40 14.58 6.03
CA TYR A 375 -1.12 14.29 7.46
C TYR A 375 0.20 14.83 7.99
N MET A 376 1.17 15.14 7.14
CA MET A 376 2.51 15.48 7.61
C MET A 376 2.57 16.75 8.46
N ALA A 377 1.62 17.68 8.33
CA ALA A 377 1.53 18.87 9.15
C ALA A 377 1.32 18.57 10.65
N ALA A 378 0.72 17.43 11.00
CA ALA A 378 0.48 17.00 12.38
C ALA A 378 1.60 16.09 12.92
N SER A 379 2.65 15.82 12.12
CA SER A 379 3.67 14.82 12.41
C SER A 379 5.07 15.45 12.51
N ALA A 380 5.92 14.88 13.37
CA ALA A 380 7.34 15.20 13.47
C ALA A 380 8.20 14.51 12.39
N GLY A 381 7.62 13.55 11.67
CA GLY A 381 8.29 12.74 10.67
C GLY A 381 7.64 11.38 10.51
N PHE A 382 8.16 10.54 9.62
CA PHE A 382 7.56 9.26 9.32
C PHE A 382 8.57 8.12 9.35
N VAL A 383 8.06 6.94 9.70
CA VAL A 383 8.67 5.65 9.35
C VAL A 383 7.56 4.84 8.70
N ALA A 384 7.57 4.63 7.38
CA ALA A 384 6.47 3.95 6.71
C ALA A 384 6.47 2.44 7.01
N TYR A 385 5.30 1.87 7.26
CA TYR A 385 5.09 0.42 7.36
C TYR A 385 5.19 -0.19 5.95
N SER A 386 6.04 -1.21 5.82
CA SER A 386 6.33 -1.90 4.55
C SER A 386 6.47 -3.40 4.79
N GLU A 387 5.89 -4.22 3.89
CA GLU A 387 6.04 -5.69 3.93
C GLU A 387 6.87 -6.25 2.78
N GLY A 388 7.69 -5.43 2.11
CA GLY A 388 8.59 -5.95 1.09
C GLY A 388 8.98 -4.95 0.03
N CYS A 389 9.36 -5.48 -1.13
CA CYS A 389 9.78 -4.68 -2.28
C CYS A 389 8.62 -4.35 -3.24
N ASN A 390 7.38 -4.78 -2.97
CA ASN A 390 6.21 -4.47 -3.80
C ASN A 390 5.82 -2.98 -3.75
N ASP A 391 6.14 -2.30 -2.65
CA ASP A 391 5.88 -0.88 -2.40
C ASP A 391 7.12 0.01 -2.65
N ASP A 392 8.15 -0.50 -3.34
CA ASP A 392 9.47 0.15 -3.49
C ASP A 392 9.38 1.60 -3.96
N VAL A 393 8.64 1.87 -5.04
CA VAL A 393 8.45 3.22 -5.58
C VAL A 393 7.86 4.16 -4.54
N ASN A 394 6.94 3.67 -3.69
CA ASN A 394 6.31 4.47 -2.65
C ASN A 394 7.34 4.92 -1.62
N LYS A 395 8.29 4.05 -1.22
CA LYS A 395 9.36 4.44 -0.29
C LYS A 395 10.16 5.64 -0.78
N PHE A 396 10.52 5.64 -2.08
CA PHE A 396 11.30 6.73 -2.67
C PHE A 396 10.49 8.02 -2.87
N VAL A 397 9.20 7.92 -3.18
CA VAL A 397 8.29 9.07 -3.21
C VAL A 397 8.19 9.70 -1.82
N TRP A 398 7.99 8.89 -0.78
CA TRP A 398 7.95 9.35 0.62
C TRP A 398 9.26 10.00 1.05
N SER A 399 10.43 9.41 0.73
CA SER A 399 11.73 10.02 1.04
C SER A 399 11.94 11.35 0.32
N GLY A 400 11.54 11.45 -0.95
CA GLY A 400 11.58 12.68 -1.73
C GLY A 400 10.68 13.79 -1.16
N LEU A 401 9.46 13.45 -0.78
CA LEU A 401 8.52 14.38 -0.13
C LEU A 401 8.98 14.76 1.29
N GLY A 402 9.62 13.84 2.02
CA GLY A 402 10.27 14.13 3.29
C GLY A 402 11.40 15.15 3.17
N TRP A 403 12.13 15.13 2.04
CA TRP A 403 13.10 16.17 1.72
C TRP A 403 12.41 17.49 1.38
N ASN A 404 11.44 17.46 0.46
CA ASN A 404 10.68 18.63 0.03
C ASN A 404 9.18 18.28 -0.15
N PRO A 405 8.30 18.70 0.79
CA PRO A 405 6.86 18.43 0.76
C PRO A 405 6.14 18.94 -0.52
N GLU A 406 6.69 19.98 -1.13
CA GLU A 406 6.17 20.61 -2.34
C GLU A 406 6.76 20.02 -3.63
N ALA A 407 7.56 18.95 -3.55
CA ALA A 407 8.16 18.33 -4.71
C ALA A 407 7.10 17.84 -5.71
N ASN A 408 7.38 18.05 -7.00
CA ASN A 408 6.56 17.49 -8.07
C ASN A 408 6.79 15.97 -8.13
N VAL A 409 5.71 15.19 -8.12
CA VAL A 409 5.77 13.72 -8.09
C VAL A 409 6.43 13.17 -9.35
N THR A 410 6.14 13.73 -10.52
CA THR A 410 6.78 13.32 -11.79
C THR A 410 8.28 13.54 -11.75
N ASP A 411 8.76 14.63 -11.15
CA ASP A 411 10.21 14.88 -11.03
C ASP A 411 10.89 13.89 -10.07
N LEU A 412 10.23 13.51 -8.97
CA LEU A 412 10.71 12.44 -8.10
C LEU A 412 10.82 11.10 -8.86
N LEU A 413 9.83 10.79 -9.70
CA LEU A 413 9.82 9.59 -10.54
C LEU A 413 10.85 9.65 -11.68
N ARG A 414 11.18 10.84 -12.20
CA ARG A 414 12.29 11.03 -13.15
C ARG A 414 13.62 10.72 -12.49
N ASP A 415 13.85 11.24 -11.28
CA ASP A 415 15.07 10.93 -10.53
C ASP A 415 15.16 9.42 -10.20
N TYR A 416 14.05 8.80 -9.80
CA TYR A 416 13.94 7.35 -9.60
C TYR A 416 14.27 6.58 -10.89
N SER A 417 13.64 6.93 -12.01
CA SER A 417 13.83 6.29 -13.31
C SER A 417 15.25 6.44 -13.84
N ARG A 418 15.82 7.66 -13.80
CA ARG A 418 17.19 7.93 -14.23
C ARG A 418 18.19 7.11 -13.42
N PHE A 419 17.99 7.03 -12.11
CA PHE A 419 18.89 6.33 -11.22
C PHE A 419 18.72 4.80 -11.28
N PHE A 420 17.52 4.24 -11.40
CA PHE A 420 17.35 2.78 -11.37
C PHE A 420 17.29 2.11 -12.74
N ILE A 421 16.75 2.80 -13.74
CA ILE A 421 16.51 2.25 -15.08
C ILE A 421 17.55 2.79 -16.08
N GLY A 422 17.87 4.08 -15.99
CA GLY A 422 18.90 4.73 -16.78
C GLY A 422 18.42 6.01 -17.47
N PRO A 423 19.35 6.89 -17.88
CA PRO A 423 19.04 8.23 -18.39
C PRO A 423 18.30 8.24 -19.74
N ASP A 424 18.33 7.13 -20.49
CA ASP A 424 17.64 7.01 -21.78
C ASP A 424 16.16 6.62 -21.60
N GLN A 425 15.79 6.09 -20.43
CA GLN A 425 14.43 5.65 -20.08
C GLN A 425 13.79 6.53 -18.99
N GLU A 426 14.43 7.65 -18.64
CA GLU A 426 14.02 8.54 -17.55
C GLU A 426 12.54 8.95 -17.65
N GLU A 427 12.16 9.54 -18.78
CA GLU A 427 10.78 10.02 -18.97
C GLU A 427 9.82 8.85 -19.17
N ALA A 428 10.20 7.88 -20.02
CA ALA A 428 9.34 6.77 -20.37
C ALA A 428 8.93 5.96 -19.14
N PHE A 429 9.89 5.60 -18.29
CA PHE A 429 9.60 4.80 -17.10
C PHE A 429 8.84 5.60 -16.03
N ALA A 430 9.16 6.88 -15.83
CA ALA A 430 8.43 7.75 -14.90
C ALA A 430 6.94 7.86 -15.28
N GLN A 431 6.64 8.03 -16.56
CA GLN A 431 5.26 8.08 -17.05
C GLN A 431 4.56 6.73 -16.92
N THR A 432 5.26 5.60 -17.15
CA THR A 432 4.64 4.28 -16.97
C THR A 432 4.27 3.99 -15.51
N LEU A 433 5.03 4.49 -14.53
CA LEU A 433 4.69 4.35 -13.11
C LEU A 433 3.41 5.13 -12.75
N LEU A 434 3.22 6.32 -13.32
CA LEU A 434 1.96 7.08 -13.20
C LEU A 434 0.80 6.39 -13.91
N ALA A 435 1.07 5.84 -15.10
CA ALA A 435 0.05 5.14 -15.89
C ALA A 435 -0.41 3.83 -15.23
N LEU A 436 0.49 3.10 -14.57
CA LEU A 436 0.13 1.93 -13.75
C LEU A 436 -0.84 2.30 -12.63
N GLU A 437 -0.58 3.39 -11.89
CA GLU A 437 -1.52 3.85 -10.87
C GLU A 437 -2.88 4.27 -11.47
N ALA A 438 -2.86 4.91 -12.64
CA ALA A 438 -4.07 5.32 -13.34
C ALA A 438 -4.92 4.13 -13.80
N ASN A 439 -4.31 2.98 -14.14
CA ASN A 439 -5.02 1.77 -14.57
C ASN A 439 -6.00 1.23 -13.52
N TRP A 440 -5.76 1.51 -12.24
CA TRP A 440 -6.56 0.96 -11.15
C TRP A 440 -7.84 1.73 -10.87
N HIS A 441 -8.05 2.86 -11.56
CA HIS A 441 -9.22 3.70 -11.37
C HIS A 441 -10.33 3.33 -12.36
N GLY A 442 -11.49 2.98 -11.81
CA GLY A 442 -12.70 2.71 -12.58
C GLY A 442 -12.78 1.28 -13.15
N PRO A 443 -13.83 0.97 -13.93
CA PRO A 443 -14.10 -0.40 -14.37
C PRO A 443 -13.01 -0.94 -15.29
N LEU A 444 -12.39 -2.06 -14.89
CA LEU A 444 -11.24 -2.63 -15.59
C LEU A 444 -11.58 -3.06 -17.01
N ALA A 445 -12.75 -3.67 -17.22
CA ALA A 445 -13.18 -4.21 -18.52
C ALA A 445 -13.14 -3.15 -19.64
N THR A 446 -13.48 -1.90 -19.32
CA THR A 446 -13.52 -0.79 -20.28
C THR A 446 -12.27 0.11 -20.24
N ASN A 447 -11.32 -0.13 -19.32
CA ASN A 447 -10.16 0.73 -19.16
C ASN A 447 -9.11 0.52 -20.27
N GLY A 448 -9.14 1.36 -21.31
CA GLY A 448 -8.18 1.31 -22.42
C GLY A 448 -6.75 1.72 -22.04
N GLY A 449 -6.56 2.39 -20.90
CA GLY A 449 -5.25 2.78 -20.38
C GLY A 449 -4.34 1.59 -20.13
N VAL A 450 -4.92 0.46 -19.70
CA VAL A 450 -4.19 -0.79 -19.40
C VAL A 450 -3.37 -1.28 -20.60
N GLU A 451 -3.97 -1.31 -21.78
CA GLU A 451 -3.28 -1.73 -23.01
C GLU A 451 -2.19 -0.73 -23.40
N THR A 452 -2.46 0.57 -23.25
CA THR A 452 -1.48 1.63 -23.55
C THR A 452 -0.26 1.52 -22.64
N THR A 453 -0.47 1.32 -21.34
CA THR A 453 0.58 1.14 -20.33
C THR A 453 1.44 -0.09 -20.62
N LEU A 454 0.81 -1.22 -21.00
CA LEU A 454 1.53 -2.42 -21.42
C LEU A 454 2.42 -2.15 -22.63
N GLN A 455 1.88 -1.53 -23.68
CA GLN A 455 2.62 -1.22 -24.91
C GLN A 455 3.83 -0.31 -24.64
N GLN A 456 3.68 0.67 -23.75
CA GLN A 456 4.78 1.54 -23.33
C GLN A 456 5.92 0.75 -22.67
N LEU A 457 5.60 -0.13 -21.72
CA LEU A 457 6.61 -0.97 -21.05
C LEU A 457 7.24 -1.99 -21.99
N GLN A 458 6.48 -2.58 -22.91
CA GLN A 458 7.01 -3.46 -23.95
C GLN A 458 7.97 -2.72 -24.90
N ALA A 459 7.71 -1.45 -25.22
CA ALA A 459 8.62 -0.64 -26.02
C ALA A 459 9.96 -0.39 -25.29
N VAL A 460 9.91 -0.14 -23.98
CA VAL A 460 11.11 -0.07 -23.13
C VAL A 460 11.84 -1.41 -23.13
N GLU A 461 11.13 -2.52 -22.93
CA GLU A 461 11.71 -3.87 -22.88
C GLU A 461 12.38 -4.29 -24.20
N HIS A 462 11.76 -3.94 -25.33
CA HIS A 462 12.28 -4.24 -26.67
C HIS A 462 13.65 -3.60 -26.90
N THR A 463 13.85 -2.37 -26.41
CA THR A 463 15.10 -1.62 -26.52
C THR A 463 16.05 -1.80 -25.33
N ALA A 464 15.61 -2.50 -24.28
CA ALA A 464 16.38 -2.71 -23.06
C ALA A 464 17.62 -3.58 -23.31
N ALA A 465 18.77 -3.10 -22.79
CA ALA A 465 19.98 -3.91 -22.67
C ALA A 465 19.75 -5.10 -21.70
N PRO A 466 20.54 -6.19 -21.80
CA PRO A 466 20.40 -7.36 -20.92
C PRO A 466 20.37 -7.02 -19.43
N GLN A 467 21.19 -6.06 -18.99
CA GLN A 467 21.25 -5.61 -17.60
C GLN A 467 19.91 -5.01 -17.11
N LEU A 468 19.24 -4.23 -17.96
CA LEU A 468 17.95 -3.65 -17.61
C LEU A 468 16.85 -4.72 -17.55
N ARG A 469 16.89 -5.74 -18.42
CA ARG A 469 15.95 -6.87 -18.36
C ARG A 469 16.11 -7.73 -17.09
N GLN A 470 17.28 -7.68 -16.46
CA GLN A 470 17.55 -8.33 -15.17
C GLN A 470 17.28 -7.43 -13.95
N ASN A 471 16.91 -6.16 -14.17
CA ASN A 471 16.61 -5.23 -13.10
C ASN A 471 15.22 -5.52 -12.52
N TRP A 472 15.18 -5.90 -11.24
CA TRP A 472 13.93 -6.28 -10.57
C TRP A 472 12.89 -5.16 -10.53
N ARG A 473 13.29 -3.88 -10.47
CA ARG A 473 12.35 -2.74 -10.49
C ARG A 473 11.66 -2.61 -11.85
N PHE A 474 12.39 -2.87 -12.93
CA PHE A 474 11.81 -2.91 -14.27
C PHE A 474 10.92 -4.14 -14.45
N GLN A 475 11.37 -5.30 -13.96
CA GLN A 475 10.58 -6.54 -13.99
C GLN A 475 9.26 -6.42 -13.20
N GLN A 476 9.24 -5.72 -12.07
CA GLN A 476 8.01 -5.47 -11.30
C GLN A 476 6.98 -4.68 -12.12
N ALA A 477 7.41 -3.60 -12.77
CA ALA A 477 6.53 -2.80 -13.63
C ALA A 477 5.99 -3.63 -14.82
N LEU A 478 6.86 -4.40 -15.48
CA LEU A 478 6.46 -5.32 -16.55
C LEU A 478 5.47 -6.38 -16.06
N TYR A 479 5.74 -7.01 -14.92
CA TYR A 479 4.87 -8.01 -14.33
C TYR A 479 3.48 -7.42 -14.11
N ARG A 480 3.42 -6.25 -13.46
CA ARG A 480 2.16 -5.59 -13.16
C ARG A 480 1.36 -5.24 -14.41
N ALA A 481 2.01 -4.69 -15.45
CA ALA A 481 1.33 -4.35 -16.70
C ALA A 481 0.79 -5.59 -17.45
N HIS A 482 1.53 -6.69 -17.46
CA HIS A 482 1.06 -7.94 -18.06
C HIS A 482 -0.11 -8.55 -17.27
N TYR A 483 -0.06 -8.49 -15.94
CA TYR A 483 -1.13 -8.95 -15.06
C TYR A 483 -2.41 -8.14 -15.31
N ASP A 484 -2.32 -6.81 -15.28
CA ASP A 484 -3.44 -5.90 -15.55
C ASP A 484 -4.08 -6.18 -16.92
N ALA A 485 -3.28 -6.32 -17.98
CA ALA A 485 -3.77 -6.59 -19.33
C ALA A 485 -4.41 -7.98 -19.47
N PHE A 486 -3.83 -8.99 -18.82
CA PHE A 486 -4.39 -10.34 -18.79
C PHE A 486 -5.76 -10.35 -18.11
N LEU A 487 -5.86 -9.74 -16.92
CA LEU A 487 -7.13 -9.65 -16.19
C LEU A 487 -8.19 -8.90 -16.98
N ARG A 488 -7.84 -7.74 -17.57
CA ARG A 488 -8.79 -6.98 -18.38
C ARG A 488 -9.37 -7.82 -19.53
N THR A 489 -8.50 -8.52 -20.25
CA THR A 489 -8.91 -9.39 -21.37
C THR A 489 -9.79 -10.52 -20.87
N ARG A 490 -9.41 -11.17 -19.77
CA ARG A 490 -10.16 -12.29 -19.20
C ARG A 490 -11.51 -11.84 -18.65
N LEU A 491 -11.56 -10.72 -17.94
CA LEU A 491 -12.79 -10.15 -17.41
C LEU A 491 -13.84 -9.92 -18.51
N ALA A 492 -13.44 -9.36 -19.66
CA ALA A 492 -14.35 -9.15 -20.78
C ALA A 492 -14.90 -10.47 -21.36
N ILE A 493 -14.05 -11.50 -21.48
CA ILE A 493 -14.46 -12.85 -21.92
C ILE A 493 -15.48 -13.44 -20.94
N GLU A 494 -15.15 -13.43 -19.66
CA GLU A 494 -15.95 -14.05 -18.60
C GLU A 494 -17.29 -13.34 -18.35
N GLN A 495 -17.33 -12.02 -18.49
CA GLN A 495 -18.58 -11.25 -18.49
C GLN A 495 -19.47 -11.64 -19.69
N GLY A 496 -18.88 -11.83 -20.87
CA GLY A 496 -19.58 -12.31 -22.05
C GLY A 496 -20.16 -13.73 -21.86
N GLN A 497 -19.40 -14.63 -21.22
CA GLN A 497 -19.87 -15.97 -20.86
C GLN A 497 -21.05 -15.91 -19.89
N GLN A 498 -20.96 -15.11 -18.83
CA GLN A 498 -22.05 -14.94 -17.87
C GLN A 498 -23.32 -14.40 -18.54
N ALA A 499 -23.20 -13.38 -19.40
CA ALA A 499 -24.35 -12.81 -20.10
C ALA A 499 -25.06 -13.86 -20.98
N ARG A 500 -24.30 -14.67 -21.73
CA ARG A 500 -24.86 -15.76 -22.54
C ARG A 500 -25.52 -16.84 -21.68
N ALA A 501 -24.88 -17.24 -20.58
CA ALA A 501 -25.43 -18.22 -19.66
C ALA A 501 -26.76 -17.74 -19.05
N LEU A 502 -26.85 -16.49 -18.60
CA LEU A 502 -28.09 -15.91 -18.07
C LEU A 502 -29.19 -15.81 -19.14
N ALA A 503 -28.84 -15.53 -20.39
CA ALA A 503 -29.81 -15.54 -21.50
C ALA A 503 -30.39 -16.94 -21.76
N VAL A 504 -29.58 -18.00 -21.66
CA VAL A 504 -30.06 -19.39 -21.73
C VAL A 504 -31.04 -19.69 -20.60
N LEU A 505 -30.74 -19.25 -19.37
CA LEU A 505 -31.66 -19.43 -18.24
C LEU A 505 -32.99 -18.68 -18.44
N GLY A 506 -32.95 -17.47 -19.00
CA GLY A 506 -34.15 -16.70 -19.33
C GLY A 506 -35.07 -17.39 -20.35
N ASN A 507 -34.51 -18.26 -21.20
CA ASN A 507 -35.25 -19.05 -22.19
C ASN A 507 -35.60 -20.47 -21.71
N ALA A 508 -35.38 -20.80 -20.44
CA ALA A 508 -35.59 -22.15 -19.91
C ALA A 508 -37.03 -22.67 -20.11
N ALA A 509 -38.03 -21.79 -20.24
CA ALA A 509 -39.42 -22.19 -20.49
C ALA A 509 -39.62 -22.93 -21.82
N GLN A 510 -38.72 -22.73 -22.79
CA GLN A 510 -38.76 -23.38 -24.09
C GLN A 510 -37.94 -24.68 -24.12
N ALA A 511 -36.87 -24.76 -23.32
CA ALA A 511 -35.87 -25.84 -23.37
C ALA A 511 -35.99 -26.88 -22.24
N GLY A 512 -36.67 -26.54 -21.14
CA GLY A 512 -36.71 -27.29 -19.88
C GLY A 512 -35.58 -26.90 -18.93
N SER A 513 -35.83 -26.94 -17.62
CA SER A 513 -34.92 -26.44 -16.59
C SER A 513 -33.55 -27.15 -16.58
N GLU A 514 -33.53 -28.48 -16.71
CA GLU A 514 -32.27 -29.26 -16.70
C GLU A 514 -31.38 -28.95 -17.89
N ARG A 515 -31.96 -28.90 -19.09
CA ARG A 515 -31.22 -28.58 -20.32
C ARG A 515 -30.65 -27.16 -20.25
N ALA A 516 -31.45 -26.19 -19.81
CA ALA A 516 -31.00 -24.81 -19.66
C ALA A 516 -29.84 -24.68 -18.65
N MET A 517 -29.91 -25.37 -17.51
CA MET A 517 -28.81 -25.40 -16.54
C MET A 517 -27.55 -26.04 -17.11
N ASN A 518 -27.67 -27.16 -17.84
CA ASN A 518 -26.52 -27.84 -18.44
C ASN A 518 -25.83 -26.97 -19.50
N GLU A 519 -26.61 -26.32 -20.38
CA GLU A 519 -26.07 -25.43 -21.42
C GLU A 519 -25.44 -24.17 -20.81
N ALA A 520 -26.08 -23.56 -19.81
CA ALA A 520 -25.52 -22.42 -19.09
C ALA A 520 -24.22 -22.79 -18.36
N GLU A 521 -24.16 -23.95 -17.71
CA GLU A 521 -22.94 -24.45 -17.06
C GLU A 521 -21.82 -24.71 -18.07
N GLU A 522 -22.11 -25.31 -19.23
CA GLU A 522 -21.12 -25.48 -20.29
C GLU A 522 -20.54 -24.15 -20.78
N ILE A 523 -21.38 -23.13 -20.98
CA ILE A 523 -20.95 -21.79 -21.38
C ILE A 523 -20.03 -21.16 -20.33
N LEU A 524 -20.37 -21.27 -19.04
CA LEU A 524 -19.63 -20.66 -17.94
C LEU A 524 -18.24 -21.27 -17.69
N PHE A 525 -18.05 -22.55 -18.01
CA PHE A 525 -16.81 -23.28 -17.75
C PHE A 525 -15.98 -23.57 -19.00
N ARG A 526 -16.44 -23.13 -20.18
CA ARG A 526 -15.66 -23.23 -21.42
C ARG A 526 -14.39 -22.38 -21.34
N ASP A 527 -13.26 -22.95 -21.76
CA ASP A 527 -12.03 -22.17 -21.97
C ASP A 527 -12.13 -21.39 -23.28
N GLU A 528 -12.39 -20.08 -23.16
CA GLU A 528 -12.47 -19.15 -24.29
C GLU A 528 -11.27 -18.18 -24.33
N LEU A 529 -10.15 -18.49 -23.64
CA LEU A 529 -8.97 -17.64 -23.67
C LEU A 529 -8.41 -17.53 -25.10
N THR A 530 -8.27 -16.30 -25.57
CA THR A 530 -7.67 -15.97 -26.88
C THR A 530 -6.18 -16.31 -26.90
N PRO A 531 -5.57 -16.50 -28.08
CA PRO A 531 -4.12 -16.69 -28.19
C PRO A 531 -3.31 -15.57 -27.52
N GLY A 532 -3.74 -14.30 -27.67
CA GLY A 532 -3.10 -13.16 -27.01
C GLY A 532 -3.17 -13.24 -25.49
N ALA A 533 -4.34 -13.61 -24.91
CA ALA A 533 -4.48 -13.78 -23.47
C ALA A 533 -3.57 -14.90 -22.93
N ARG A 534 -3.35 -15.98 -23.71
CA ARG A 534 -2.43 -17.06 -23.33
C ARG A 534 -0.97 -16.60 -23.34
N VAL A 535 -0.58 -15.75 -24.28
CA VAL A 535 0.76 -15.13 -24.30
C VAL A 535 0.96 -14.23 -23.08
N LEU A 536 -0.02 -13.37 -22.76
CA LEU A 536 0.05 -12.53 -21.55
C LEU A 536 0.21 -13.39 -20.29
N ARG A 537 -0.62 -14.44 -20.16
CA ARG A 537 -0.54 -15.37 -19.03
C ARG A 537 0.83 -16.04 -18.94
N ALA A 538 1.36 -16.56 -20.05
CA ALA A 538 2.70 -17.16 -20.06
C ALA A 538 3.77 -16.16 -19.59
N ARG A 539 3.68 -14.91 -20.06
CA ARG A 539 4.63 -13.86 -19.69
C ARG A 539 4.58 -13.49 -18.20
N ILE A 540 3.40 -13.54 -17.57
CA ILE A 540 3.26 -13.36 -16.11
C ILE A 540 4.06 -14.42 -15.35
N PHE A 541 3.97 -15.70 -15.75
CA PHE A 541 4.72 -16.79 -15.10
C PHE A 541 6.24 -16.67 -15.33
N GLU A 542 6.66 -16.26 -16.53
CA GLU A 542 8.08 -15.99 -16.83
C GLU A 542 8.64 -14.84 -15.98
N LEU A 543 7.88 -13.75 -15.84
CA LEU A 543 8.29 -12.60 -15.03
C LEU A 543 8.25 -12.92 -13.53
N ALA A 544 7.33 -13.77 -13.07
CA ALA A 544 7.32 -14.25 -11.69
C ALA A 544 8.61 -15.00 -11.35
N GLU A 545 9.04 -15.90 -12.22
CA GLU A 545 10.33 -16.58 -12.07
C GLU A 545 11.50 -15.58 -12.10
N ALA A 546 11.49 -14.64 -13.04
CA ALA A 546 12.55 -13.63 -13.15
C ALA A 546 12.67 -12.77 -11.88
N LEU A 547 11.54 -12.40 -11.26
CA LEU A 547 11.49 -11.65 -10.00
C LEU A 547 11.98 -12.48 -8.81
N PHE A 548 11.65 -13.77 -8.76
CA PHE A 548 12.20 -14.67 -7.75
C PHE A 548 13.72 -14.77 -7.87
N GLN A 549 14.26 -14.91 -9.08
CA GLN A 549 15.70 -15.01 -9.31
C GLN A 549 16.45 -13.68 -9.07
N SER A 550 15.82 -12.54 -9.30
CA SER A 550 16.48 -11.23 -9.22
C SER A 550 16.41 -10.57 -7.84
N ILE A 551 15.32 -10.81 -7.10
CA ILE A 551 15.08 -10.17 -5.80
C ILE A 551 14.34 -11.06 -4.79
N HIS A 552 14.25 -12.37 -5.04
CA HIS A 552 13.53 -13.33 -4.19
C HIS A 552 12.05 -12.99 -3.99
N MET A 553 11.38 -12.36 -4.96
CA MET A 553 9.94 -12.10 -4.83
C MET A 553 9.12 -13.39 -4.91
N GLN A 554 8.35 -13.69 -3.87
CA GLN A 554 7.64 -14.97 -3.69
C GLN A 554 6.18 -14.82 -4.13
N LEU A 555 5.93 -14.93 -5.43
CA LEU A 555 4.59 -14.70 -6.00
C LEU A 555 3.68 -15.95 -5.99
N SER A 556 4.12 -17.06 -5.40
CA SER A 556 3.37 -18.33 -5.32
C SER A 556 3.78 -19.12 -4.08
N VAL A 557 2.81 -19.71 -3.39
CA VAL A 557 3.04 -20.60 -2.24
C VAL A 557 3.77 -21.85 -2.70
N SER A 558 3.24 -22.54 -3.71
CA SER A 558 3.77 -23.83 -4.13
C SER A 558 5.13 -23.76 -4.85
N ARG A 559 5.40 -22.65 -5.57
CA ARG A 559 6.61 -22.50 -6.38
C ARG A 559 7.74 -21.78 -5.64
N TYR A 560 7.38 -20.79 -4.83
CA TYR A 560 8.33 -19.86 -4.23
C TYR A 560 8.20 -19.80 -2.70
N ALA A 561 7.44 -20.71 -2.10
CA ALA A 561 7.24 -20.83 -0.65
C ALA A 561 6.76 -19.54 0.04
N ALA A 562 5.97 -18.72 -0.67
CA ALA A 562 5.23 -17.63 -0.05
C ALA A 562 4.31 -18.15 1.07
N ILE A 563 4.14 -17.40 2.15
CA ILE A 563 3.36 -17.88 3.30
C ILE A 563 1.84 -17.95 3.05
N GLY A 564 1.34 -17.29 1.99
CA GLY A 564 -0.07 -17.41 1.61
C GLY A 564 -0.53 -16.46 0.51
N LEU A 565 -1.71 -16.74 -0.04
CA LEU A 565 -2.36 -15.96 -1.09
C LEU A 565 -2.58 -14.50 -0.69
N GLY A 566 -2.99 -14.26 0.55
CA GLY A 566 -3.16 -12.90 1.09
C GLY A 566 -1.85 -12.14 1.33
N ARG A 567 -0.70 -12.80 1.13
CA ARG A 567 0.66 -12.34 1.43
C ARG A 567 1.54 -12.27 0.18
N GLY A 568 0.97 -11.69 -0.89
CA GLY A 568 1.67 -11.47 -2.16
C GLY A 568 1.70 -12.66 -3.12
N ALA A 569 1.16 -13.84 -2.78
CA ALA A 569 1.17 -15.02 -3.65
C ALA A 569 0.08 -14.99 -4.75
N ASN A 570 -0.02 -13.87 -5.47
CA ASN A 570 -1.04 -13.57 -6.49
C ASN A 570 -0.98 -14.47 -7.74
N LEU A 571 0.13 -15.18 -8.00
CA LEU A 571 0.24 -16.11 -9.12
C LEU A 571 -0.69 -17.32 -8.93
N ASP A 572 -0.95 -17.72 -7.68
CA ASP A 572 -1.83 -18.83 -7.34
C ASP A 572 -3.32 -18.46 -7.53
N ALA A 573 -3.64 -17.16 -7.50
CA ALA A 573 -4.98 -16.62 -7.71
C ALA A 573 -5.21 -16.14 -9.15
N VAL A 574 -4.19 -16.21 -10.02
CA VAL A 574 -4.23 -15.62 -11.36
C VAL A 574 -5.38 -16.13 -12.21
N ASP A 575 -5.83 -17.38 -12.02
CA ASP A 575 -6.93 -18.00 -12.78
C ASP A 575 -8.25 -18.05 -12.00
N PHE A 576 -8.37 -17.33 -10.89
CA PHE A 576 -9.62 -17.24 -10.15
C PHE A 576 -10.74 -16.66 -11.02
N ALA A 577 -11.95 -17.18 -10.83
CA ALA A 577 -13.12 -16.75 -11.59
C ALA A 577 -13.40 -15.25 -11.37
N LEU A 578 -13.62 -14.53 -12.47
CA LEU A 578 -13.96 -13.11 -12.56
C LEU A 578 -15.45 -12.90 -12.89
N ASN A 579 -16.30 -13.87 -12.54
CA ASN A 579 -17.74 -13.82 -12.77
C ASN A 579 -18.47 -14.73 -11.76
N ASP A 580 -19.80 -14.77 -11.84
CA ASP A 580 -20.66 -15.52 -10.91
C ASP A 580 -20.64 -17.05 -11.14
N ARG A 581 -19.76 -17.62 -11.98
CA ARG A 581 -19.82 -19.04 -12.35
C ARG A 581 -19.79 -20.00 -11.16
N MET A 582 -19.02 -19.67 -10.12
CA MET A 582 -18.89 -20.51 -8.93
C MET A 582 -20.17 -20.50 -8.09
N TRP A 583 -20.80 -19.34 -7.97
CA TRP A 583 -22.11 -19.19 -7.34
C TRP A 583 -23.22 -19.86 -8.16
N LEU A 584 -23.27 -19.63 -9.47
CA LEU A 584 -24.26 -20.22 -10.37
C LEU A 584 -24.20 -21.75 -10.35
N ARG A 585 -22.99 -22.35 -10.31
CA ARG A 585 -22.83 -23.81 -10.15
C ARG A 585 -23.48 -24.33 -8.86
N THR A 586 -23.30 -23.62 -7.75
CA THR A 586 -23.94 -23.95 -6.47
C THR A 586 -25.46 -23.83 -6.56
N GLN A 587 -25.96 -22.77 -7.22
CA GLN A 587 -27.39 -22.61 -7.45
C GLN A 587 -27.99 -23.72 -8.32
N PHE A 588 -27.34 -24.09 -9.43
CA PHE A 588 -27.79 -25.18 -10.30
C PHE A 588 -27.84 -26.51 -9.56
N THR A 589 -26.83 -26.80 -8.73
CA THR A 589 -26.83 -28.00 -7.88
C THR A 589 -28.04 -28.03 -6.94
N SER A 590 -28.35 -26.90 -6.28
CA SER A 590 -29.54 -26.80 -5.42
C SER A 590 -30.86 -26.94 -6.21
N ILE A 591 -30.94 -26.34 -7.40
CA ILE A 591 -32.15 -26.36 -8.23
C ILE A 591 -32.42 -27.76 -8.80
N ARG A 592 -31.38 -28.47 -9.26
CA ARG A 592 -31.49 -29.87 -9.72
C ARG A 592 -32.06 -30.80 -8.63
N GLY A 593 -31.80 -30.51 -7.36
CA GLY A 593 -32.35 -31.25 -6.23
C GLY A 593 -33.86 -31.03 -5.96
N VAL A 594 -34.51 -30.07 -6.63
CA VAL A 594 -35.95 -29.81 -6.49
C VAL A 594 -36.70 -30.72 -7.46
N PRO A 595 -37.61 -31.61 -7.01
CA PRO A 595 -38.29 -32.56 -7.91
C PRO A 595 -39.27 -31.92 -8.89
N ASP A 596 -39.90 -30.80 -8.51
CA ASP A 596 -40.95 -30.14 -9.28
C ASP A 596 -40.39 -29.17 -10.34
N GLU A 597 -40.73 -29.39 -11.61
CA GLU A 597 -40.27 -28.56 -12.74
C GLU A 597 -40.71 -27.10 -12.60
N LYS A 598 -41.94 -26.85 -12.15
CA LYS A 598 -42.45 -25.48 -12.00
C LYS A 598 -41.66 -24.70 -10.95
N GLN A 599 -41.29 -25.34 -9.84
CA GLN A 599 -40.42 -24.75 -8.83
C GLN A 599 -38.99 -24.55 -9.32
N ARG A 600 -38.43 -25.48 -10.11
CA ARG A 600 -37.13 -25.29 -10.76
C ARG A 600 -37.16 -24.07 -11.68
N MET A 601 -38.17 -23.99 -12.54
CA MET A 601 -38.40 -22.87 -13.45
C MET A 601 -38.50 -21.53 -12.72
N ALA A 602 -39.29 -21.46 -11.65
CA ALA A 602 -39.41 -20.23 -10.84
C ALA A 602 -38.08 -19.83 -10.17
N ARG A 603 -37.23 -20.80 -9.80
CA ARG A 603 -35.88 -20.50 -9.28
C ARG A 603 -34.96 -19.98 -10.38
N LEU A 604 -34.98 -20.57 -11.58
CA LEU A 604 -34.18 -20.12 -12.72
C LEU A 604 -34.59 -18.72 -13.18
N GLU A 605 -35.88 -18.42 -13.23
CA GLU A 605 -36.39 -17.08 -13.55
C GLU A 605 -35.87 -16.04 -12.55
N ARG A 606 -35.86 -16.36 -11.25
CA ARG A 606 -35.27 -15.48 -10.23
C ARG A 606 -33.77 -15.27 -10.39
N LEU A 607 -33.01 -16.29 -10.83
CA LEU A 607 -31.58 -16.13 -11.13
C LEU A 607 -31.38 -15.20 -12.34
N ALA A 608 -32.14 -15.42 -13.41
CA ALA A 608 -32.06 -14.59 -14.62
C ALA A 608 -32.50 -13.13 -14.37
N ALA A 609 -33.50 -12.93 -13.51
CA ALA A 609 -34.04 -11.62 -13.15
C ALA A 609 -33.47 -11.04 -11.85
N TRP A 610 -32.33 -11.54 -11.34
CA TRP A 610 -31.82 -11.20 -10.00
C TRP A 610 -31.70 -9.70 -9.73
N THR A 611 -31.20 -8.96 -10.72
CA THR A 611 -30.96 -7.51 -10.65
C THR A 611 -32.19 -6.67 -11.01
N ASN A 612 -33.32 -7.30 -11.34
CA ASN A 612 -34.55 -6.61 -11.70
C ASN A 612 -35.43 -6.39 -10.44
N PRO A 613 -35.63 -5.14 -10.00
CA PRO A 613 -36.48 -4.83 -8.84
C PRO A 613 -37.98 -4.79 -9.16
N GLY A 614 -38.37 -4.99 -10.43
CA GLY A 614 -39.74 -4.81 -10.91
C GLY A 614 -40.11 -3.34 -11.20
N PRO A 615 -41.30 -3.09 -11.77
CA PRO A 615 -41.71 -1.75 -12.18
C PRO A 615 -41.73 -0.73 -11.04
N GLY A 616 -41.01 0.39 -11.21
CA GLY A 616 -40.93 1.46 -10.22
C GLY A 616 -40.08 1.12 -8.99
N GLY A 617 -39.32 0.02 -9.04
CA GLY A 617 -38.28 -0.31 -8.07
C GLY A 617 -36.87 0.07 -8.55
N PHE A 618 -35.91 -0.05 -7.64
CA PHE A 618 -34.50 0.28 -7.86
C PHE A 618 -33.61 -0.87 -7.40
N TYR A 619 -32.45 -1.02 -8.03
CA TYR A 619 -31.41 -1.98 -7.65
C TYR A 619 -30.06 -1.28 -7.66
N ASP A 620 -29.31 -1.46 -6.59
CA ASP A 620 -27.97 -0.95 -6.39
C ASP A 620 -27.04 -2.12 -6.01
N ASP A 621 -25.92 -2.22 -6.73
CA ASP A 621 -24.77 -3.06 -6.37
C ASP A 621 -23.71 -2.13 -5.80
N LEU A 622 -23.56 -2.14 -4.48
CA LEU A 622 -22.79 -1.14 -3.75
C LEU A 622 -21.28 -1.37 -3.81
N GLY A 623 -20.87 -2.55 -4.27
CA GLY A 623 -19.47 -2.86 -4.53
C GLY A 623 -18.99 -2.41 -5.91
N ASP A 624 -19.91 -2.11 -6.84
CA ASP A 624 -19.61 -1.67 -8.20
C ASP A 624 -19.82 -0.15 -8.31
N VAL A 625 -18.72 0.58 -8.54
CA VAL A 625 -18.73 2.04 -8.67
C VAL A 625 -19.64 2.56 -9.77
N ALA A 626 -19.97 1.74 -10.78
CA ALA A 626 -20.88 2.09 -11.87
C ALA A 626 -22.36 1.78 -11.56
N ARG A 627 -22.67 1.09 -10.46
CA ARG A 627 -24.01 0.57 -10.14
C ARG A 627 -24.54 0.96 -8.76
N GLN A 628 -24.00 2.05 -8.21
CA GLN A 628 -24.39 2.63 -6.92
C GLN A 628 -24.99 4.05 -7.01
N PRO A 629 -25.93 4.34 -7.92
CA PRO A 629 -26.43 5.70 -8.17
C PRO A 629 -27.08 6.38 -6.96
N HIS A 630 -27.50 5.62 -5.96
CA HIS A 630 -28.14 6.15 -4.75
C HIS A 630 -27.21 6.22 -3.54
N LEU A 631 -25.96 5.73 -3.62
CA LEU A 631 -25.00 5.86 -2.52
C LEU A 631 -24.67 7.34 -2.30
N VAL A 632 -24.76 7.81 -1.06
CA VAL A 632 -24.39 9.19 -0.73
C VAL A 632 -22.86 9.31 -0.79
N PRO A 633 -22.29 10.15 -1.66
CA PRO A 633 -20.84 10.25 -1.81
C PRO A 633 -20.20 10.91 -0.59
N GLY A 634 -18.93 10.59 -0.36
CA GLY A 634 -18.10 11.20 0.68
C GLY A 634 -17.26 12.37 0.17
N LEU A 635 -16.19 12.65 0.91
CA LEU A 635 -15.18 13.65 0.55
C LEU A 635 -14.27 13.12 -0.57
N PRO A 636 -13.61 14.00 -1.34
CA PRO A 636 -12.56 13.59 -2.26
C PRO A 636 -11.42 12.88 -1.54
N TYR A 637 -10.82 11.86 -2.18
CA TYR A 637 -9.76 11.03 -1.58
C TYR A 637 -8.61 11.84 -0.96
N ALA A 638 -8.18 12.94 -1.59
CA ALA A 638 -7.11 13.78 -1.03
C ALA A 638 -7.44 14.46 0.32
N GLN A 639 -8.71 14.54 0.69
CA GLN A 639 -9.17 15.11 1.97
C GLN A 639 -9.44 14.06 3.05
N ASP A 640 -9.74 12.82 2.63
CA ASP A 640 -10.14 11.69 3.49
C ASP A 640 -9.55 10.36 2.97
N PRO A 641 -8.22 10.25 2.84
CA PRO A 641 -7.58 9.09 2.20
C PRO A 641 -7.66 7.81 3.05
N ASP A 642 -7.93 7.93 4.35
CA ASP A 642 -8.21 6.85 5.30
C ASP A 642 -9.69 6.48 5.35
N PHE A 643 -10.56 7.15 4.59
CA PHE A 643 -12.01 6.91 4.55
C PHE A 643 -12.71 6.96 5.92
N LEU A 644 -12.23 7.81 6.84
CA LEU A 644 -12.88 7.98 8.13
C LEU A 644 -14.26 8.65 8.00
N LYS A 645 -14.48 9.46 6.95
CA LYS A 645 -15.71 10.24 6.74
C LYS A 645 -16.48 9.83 5.49
N SER A 646 -15.89 9.04 4.61
CA SER A 646 -16.40 8.70 3.29
C SER A 646 -16.64 7.20 3.17
N PRO A 647 -17.65 6.75 2.40
CA PRO A 647 -17.76 5.33 2.07
C PRO A 647 -16.59 4.90 1.16
N LEU A 648 -16.20 3.63 1.29
CA LEU A 648 -15.22 2.97 0.43
C LEU A 648 -15.78 1.65 -0.12
N THR A 649 -15.12 1.09 -1.12
CA THR A 649 -15.40 -0.29 -1.55
C THR A 649 -14.72 -1.26 -0.58
N GLY A 650 -15.53 -2.03 0.14
CA GLY A 650 -15.12 -3.15 0.99
C GLY A 650 -15.04 -4.46 0.20
N PHE A 651 -14.27 -5.42 0.73
CA PHE A 651 -14.09 -6.75 0.14
C PHE A 651 -14.20 -7.84 1.21
N GLY A 652 -15.17 -8.73 1.07
CA GLY A 652 -15.48 -9.85 1.96
C GLY A 652 -14.94 -11.22 1.50
N ASP A 653 -15.78 -12.25 1.59
CA ASP A 653 -15.42 -13.62 1.24
C ASP A 653 -15.33 -13.84 -0.27
N LEU A 654 -14.26 -14.51 -0.71
CA LEU A 654 -13.91 -14.68 -2.12
C LEU A 654 -15.01 -15.38 -2.95
N PRO A 655 -15.29 -14.94 -4.20
CA PRO A 655 -16.28 -15.59 -5.07
C PRO A 655 -16.02 -17.08 -5.32
N GLN A 656 -14.76 -17.50 -5.24
CA GLN A 656 -14.31 -18.87 -5.45
C GLN A 656 -14.81 -19.82 -4.35
N GLN A 657 -15.29 -19.28 -3.22
CA GLN A 657 -15.98 -20.01 -2.16
C GLN A 657 -17.47 -20.24 -2.45
N GLY A 658 -17.95 -19.87 -3.64
CA GLY A 658 -19.34 -20.07 -4.06
C GLY A 658 -20.27 -18.90 -3.75
N ASN A 659 -19.73 -17.75 -3.33
CA ASN A 659 -20.46 -16.51 -3.17
C ASN A 659 -20.62 -15.79 -4.50
N ARG A 660 -21.72 -15.03 -4.63
CA ARG A 660 -21.91 -14.13 -5.78
C ARG A 660 -20.86 -13.02 -5.75
N VAL A 661 -20.40 -12.55 -6.91
CA VAL A 661 -19.39 -11.46 -6.99
C VAL A 661 -19.88 -10.22 -6.25
N SER A 662 -21.14 -9.84 -6.41
CA SER A 662 -21.75 -8.70 -5.70
C SER A 662 -21.88 -8.90 -4.18
N TRP A 663 -21.57 -10.08 -3.64
CA TRP A 663 -21.52 -10.33 -2.19
C TRP A 663 -20.10 -10.29 -1.65
N PHE A 664 -19.11 -10.39 -2.54
CA PHE A 664 -17.70 -10.19 -2.24
C PHE A 664 -17.36 -8.70 -2.13
N THR A 665 -17.99 -7.85 -2.94
CA THR A 665 -17.79 -6.40 -2.91
C THR A 665 -18.94 -5.70 -2.20
N ASP A 666 -18.65 -4.71 -1.37
CA ASP A 666 -19.66 -3.94 -0.62
C ASP A 666 -19.31 -2.46 -0.53
N ALA A 667 -20.30 -1.61 -0.23
CA ALA A 667 -20.01 -0.28 0.30
C ALA A 667 -19.78 -0.40 1.81
N GLU A 668 -18.65 0.13 2.23
CA GLU A 668 -18.16 0.08 3.58
C GLU A 668 -18.02 1.50 4.16
N THR A 669 -18.22 1.64 5.47
CA THR A 669 -17.75 2.81 6.25
C THR A 669 -16.85 2.37 7.38
N LEU A 670 -16.01 3.28 7.89
CA LEU A 670 -15.15 3.03 9.05
C LEU A 670 -15.64 3.72 10.32
N GLY A 671 -15.19 3.19 11.46
CA GLY A 671 -15.48 3.75 12.78
C GLY A 671 -16.98 3.83 13.05
N ASP A 672 -17.46 4.98 13.52
CA ASP A 672 -18.87 5.20 13.83
C ASP A 672 -19.60 5.94 12.69
N THR A 673 -18.96 6.08 11.52
CA THR A 673 -19.55 6.73 10.34
C THR A 673 -20.66 5.86 9.76
N PRO A 674 -21.89 6.38 9.58
CA PRO A 674 -22.99 5.61 9.01
C PRO A 674 -22.90 5.54 7.49
N LEU A 675 -23.42 4.45 6.91
CA LEU A 675 -23.62 4.29 5.47
C LEU A 675 -24.99 4.85 5.09
N ARG A 676 -25.05 5.64 4.01
CA ARG A 676 -26.28 6.34 3.60
C ARG A 676 -26.58 6.15 2.12
N MET A 677 -27.86 5.97 1.82
CA MET A 677 -28.37 5.96 0.45
C MET A 677 -29.58 6.87 0.30
N ARG A 678 -29.67 7.62 -0.80
CA ARG A 678 -30.76 8.55 -1.07
C ARG A 678 -31.49 8.19 -2.36
N TYR A 679 -32.79 7.99 -2.25
CA TYR A 679 -33.70 7.71 -3.36
C TYR A 679 -34.66 8.88 -3.58
N PRO A 680 -34.37 9.78 -4.54
CA PRO A 680 -35.27 10.87 -4.89
C PRO A 680 -36.41 10.39 -5.81
N ASN A 681 -37.47 11.19 -5.91
CA ASN A 681 -38.57 11.03 -6.87
C ASN A 681 -39.35 9.70 -6.76
N LEU A 682 -39.49 9.16 -5.55
CA LEU A 682 -40.35 8.00 -5.29
C LEU A 682 -41.83 8.35 -5.51
N ASN A 683 -42.62 7.34 -5.89
CA ASN A 683 -44.06 7.47 -5.96
C ASN A 683 -44.63 7.65 -4.55
N ARG A 684 -45.12 8.85 -4.27
CA ARG A 684 -45.64 9.24 -2.95
C ARG A 684 -46.83 8.42 -2.49
N GLU A 685 -47.54 7.74 -3.39
CA GLU A 685 -48.72 6.91 -3.11
C GLU A 685 -48.37 5.43 -2.91
N ALA A 686 -47.17 5.01 -3.29
CA ALA A 686 -46.76 3.62 -3.26
C ALA A 686 -46.18 3.17 -1.90
N GLN A 687 -46.46 1.93 -1.50
CA GLN A 687 -45.73 1.30 -0.41
C GLN A 687 -44.45 0.65 -0.95
N TYR A 688 -43.37 0.74 -0.17
CA TYR A 688 -42.08 0.18 -0.54
C TYR A 688 -41.59 -0.83 0.48
N ARG A 689 -40.75 -1.74 0.02
CA ARG A 689 -39.97 -2.68 0.82
C ARG A 689 -38.51 -2.53 0.43
N VAL A 690 -37.62 -2.58 1.40
CA VAL A 690 -36.19 -2.73 1.16
C VAL A 690 -35.82 -4.21 1.22
N ARG A 691 -35.13 -4.70 0.19
CA ARG A 691 -34.39 -5.96 0.22
C ARG A 691 -32.92 -5.62 0.28
N VAL A 692 -32.16 -6.26 1.15
CA VAL A 692 -30.75 -5.93 1.37
C VAL A 692 -29.92 -7.20 1.54
N VAL A 693 -28.72 -7.20 0.96
CA VAL A 693 -27.68 -8.18 1.26
C VAL A 693 -26.62 -7.49 2.12
N TYR A 694 -26.44 -7.99 3.34
CA TYR A 694 -25.36 -7.57 4.22
C TYR A 694 -24.11 -8.39 3.92
N GLY A 695 -23.10 -7.72 3.33
CA GLY A 695 -21.83 -8.32 2.94
C GLY A 695 -20.70 -8.08 3.95
N GLY A 696 -19.48 -8.25 3.46
CA GLY A 696 -18.24 -7.96 4.19
C GLY A 696 -17.83 -9.01 5.22
N ASP A 697 -16.62 -8.82 5.75
CA ASP A 697 -15.91 -9.73 6.66
C ASP A 697 -16.17 -9.45 8.15
N SER A 698 -16.82 -8.35 8.49
CA SER A 698 -17.05 -7.94 9.88
C SER A 698 -18.34 -8.49 10.47
N ALA A 699 -18.27 -8.99 11.71
CA ALA A 699 -19.40 -9.52 12.47
C ALA A 699 -20.13 -8.45 13.32
N VAL A 700 -20.30 -7.25 12.76
CA VAL A 700 -21.03 -6.15 13.45
C VAL A 700 -22.54 -6.27 13.30
N GLN A 701 -23.27 -5.87 14.35
CA GLN A 701 -24.71 -5.68 14.29
C GLN A 701 -25.05 -4.41 13.53
N LEU A 702 -26.12 -4.46 12.73
CA LEU A 702 -26.56 -3.36 11.89
C LEU A 702 -27.99 -2.95 12.23
N ARG A 703 -28.22 -1.64 12.32
CA ARG A 703 -29.54 -1.02 12.43
C ARG A 703 -29.82 -0.22 11.17
N LEU A 704 -31.04 -0.31 10.63
CA LEU A 704 -31.47 0.44 9.46
C LEU A 704 -32.62 1.39 9.82
N THR A 705 -32.48 2.64 9.40
CA THR A 705 -33.56 3.64 9.47
C THR A 705 -33.87 4.22 8.09
N ALA A 706 -35.11 4.65 7.92
CA ALA A 706 -35.64 5.33 6.74
C ALA A 706 -36.16 6.72 7.16
N ASN A 707 -35.49 7.80 6.75
CA ASN A 707 -35.78 9.17 7.21
C ASN A 707 -35.93 9.27 8.74
N GLY A 708 -35.05 8.60 9.48
CA GLY A 708 -35.04 8.55 10.95
C GLY A 708 -36.06 7.59 11.59
N LYS A 709 -36.92 6.94 10.81
CA LYS A 709 -37.87 5.91 11.29
C LYS A 709 -37.22 4.54 11.23
N GLU A 710 -37.35 3.73 12.27
CA GLU A 710 -36.75 2.41 12.31
C GLU A 710 -37.38 1.47 11.29
N VAL A 711 -36.55 0.81 10.48
CA VAL A 711 -36.94 -0.26 9.54
C VAL A 711 -36.65 -1.61 10.19
N HIS A 712 -35.47 -1.74 10.82
CA HIS A 712 -35.18 -2.83 11.75
C HIS A 712 -34.16 -2.38 12.82
N PRO A 713 -34.22 -2.95 14.04
CA PRO A 713 -33.26 -2.68 15.11
C PRO A 713 -31.90 -3.30 14.79
N PHE A 714 -30.94 -3.19 15.71
CA PHE A 714 -29.66 -3.90 15.61
C PHE A 714 -29.88 -5.41 15.47
N LEU A 715 -29.45 -5.96 14.33
CA LEU A 715 -29.49 -7.39 14.05
C LEU A 715 -28.13 -7.89 13.55
N ASN A 716 -27.88 -9.19 13.74
CA ASN A 716 -26.72 -9.85 13.18
C ASN A 716 -26.91 -10.05 11.68
N LYS A 717 -25.85 -9.84 10.89
CA LYS A 717 -25.85 -10.16 9.46
C LYS A 717 -26.23 -11.66 9.25
N PRO A 718 -27.06 -12.00 8.24
CA PRO A 718 -27.37 -13.39 7.92
C PRO A 718 -26.10 -14.22 7.66
N LYS A 719 -26.03 -15.42 8.25
CA LYS A 719 -25.01 -16.43 7.95
C LYS A 719 -25.71 -17.77 7.69
N PRO A 720 -25.64 -18.33 6.46
CA PRO A 720 -24.93 -17.84 5.27
C PRO A 720 -25.49 -16.51 4.73
N ILE A 721 -24.69 -15.79 3.93
CA ILE A 721 -25.10 -14.53 3.30
C ILE A 721 -26.34 -14.78 2.43
N ALA A 722 -27.37 -13.98 2.64
CA ALA A 722 -28.62 -14.07 1.89
C ALA A 722 -29.35 -12.71 1.90
N PRO A 723 -30.18 -12.42 0.88
CA PRO A 723 -31.06 -11.26 0.91
C PRO A 723 -32.08 -11.35 2.05
N VAL A 724 -32.30 -10.25 2.76
CA VAL A 724 -33.37 -10.08 3.76
C VAL A 724 -34.27 -8.92 3.39
N GLU A 725 -35.53 -8.98 3.80
CA GLU A 725 -36.58 -8.06 3.37
C GLU A 725 -37.27 -7.38 4.55
N PHE A 726 -37.47 -6.07 4.45
CA PHE A 726 -38.13 -5.26 5.47
C PHE A 726 -39.07 -4.23 4.83
N ASP A 727 -40.26 -4.09 5.41
CA ASP A 727 -41.20 -3.07 4.96
C ASP A 727 -40.73 -1.67 5.41
N ILE A 728 -40.80 -0.69 4.50
CA ILE A 728 -40.44 0.68 4.84
C ILE A 728 -41.69 1.39 5.41
N PRO A 729 -41.58 2.08 6.56
CA PRO A 729 -42.67 2.89 7.10
C PRO A 729 -43.20 3.88 6.06
N ARG A 730 -44.53 3.92 5.87
CA ARG A 730 -45.16 4.75 4.82
C ARG A 730 -44.82 6.24 4.96
N GLU A 731 -44.73 6.71 6.19
CA GLU A 731 -44.33 8.08 6.54
C GLU A 731 -42.96 8.45 5.96
N ALA A 732 -42.03 7.49 5.88
CA ALA A 732 -40.67 7.73 5.41
C ALA A 732 -40.61 7.96 3.88
N THR A 733 -41.61 7.54 3.10
CA THR A 733 -41.64 7.73 1.65
C THR A 733 -42.65 8.79 1.18
N ALA A 734 -43.42 9.39 2.10
CA ALA A 734 -44.52 10.31 1.77
C ALA A 734 -44.08 11.59 1.03
N SER A 735 -42.84 12.05 1.26
CA SER A 735 -42.26 13.21 0.55
C SER A 735 -41.86 12.90 -0.90
N GLY A 736 -41.68 11.61 -1.24
CA GLY A 736 -41.04 11.16 -2.47
C GLY A 736 -39.51 11.17 -2.40
N ASP A 737 -38.91 11.45 -1.25
CA ASP A 737 -37.45 11.43 -1.03
C ASP A 737 -37.13 10.58 0.20
N LEU A 738 -36.38 9.50 0.00
CA LEU A 738 -36.07 8.51 1.02
C LEU A 738 -34.56 8.47 1.29
N LEU A 739 -34.17 8.72 2.53
CA LEU A 739 -32.83 8.46 3.04
C LEU A 739 -32.83 7.15 3.83
N LEU A 740 -32.11 6.15 3.34
CA LEU A 740 -31.75 4.97 4.13
C LEU A 740 -30.42 5.23 4.85
N GLU A 741 -30.38 4.94 6.14
CA GLU A 741 -29.18 5.07 6.97
C GLU A 741 -28.94 3.80 7.78
N TRP A 742 -27.77 3.20 7.58
CA TRP A 742 -27.28 2.08 8.36
C TRP A 742 -26.25 2.54 9.38
N THR A 743 -26.37 2.01 10.60
CA THR A 743 -25.47 2.27 11.73
C THR A 743 -25.07 0.98 12.42
N LYS A 744 -23.94 1.00 13.14
CA LYS A 744 -23.51 -0.04 14.07
C LYS A 744 -23.47 0.49 15.51
N PRO A 745 -23.34 -0.36 16.54
CA PRO A 745 -23.06 0.11 17.89
C PRO A 745 -21.81 1.00 17.95
N ALA A 746 -21.92 2.13 18.65
CA ALA A 746 -20.87 3.14 18.73
C ALA A 746 -19.71 2.69 19.64
N GLY A 747 -18.51 3.21 19.38
CA GLY A 747 -17.37 3.05 20.29
C GLY A 747 -16.60 1.73 20.21
N GLY A 748 -16.89 0.87 19.21
CA GLY A 748 -16.12 -0.35 18.97
C GLY A 748 -14.64 -0.10 18.64
N GLY A 749 -13.76 -1.03 19.03
CA GLY A 749 -12.31 -1.03 18.73
C GLY A 749 -11.90 -1.99 17.60
N GLY A 750 -10.65 -2.47 17.61
CA GLY A 750 -10.12 -3.41 16.62
C GLY A 750 -9.72 -2.74 15.31
N ASN A 751 -9.97 -3.42 14.18
CA ASN A 751 -9.58 -2.95 12.84
C ASN A 751 -10.42 -1.77 12.30
N GLY A 752 -11.35 -1.22 13.10
CA GLY A 752 -12.12 -0.04 12.75
C GLY A 752 -13.24 -0.25 11.73
N ARG A 753 -13.51 -1.48 11.27
CA ARG A 753 -14.57 -1.78 10.29
C ARG A 753 -15.95 -1.36 10.81
N GLY A 754 -16.68 -0.60 9.98
CA GLY A 754 -18.02 -0.10 10.27
C GLY A 754 -19.11 -0.88 9.54
N VAL A 755 -19.99 -0.17 8.86
CA VAL A 755 -21.14 -0.76 8.15
C VAL A 755 -20.67 -1.34 6.82
N GLN A 756 -21.19 -2.52 6.43
CA GLN A 756 -20.91 -3.16 5.14
C GLN A 756 -22.24 -3.62 4.51
N VAL A 757 -22.57 -3.11 3.34
CA VAL A 757 -23.80 -3.45 2.58
C VAL A 757 -23.42 -3.74 1.13
N ALA A 758 -23.80 -4.91 0.64
CA ALA A 758 -23.41 -5.42 -0.68
C ALA A 758 -24.44 -5.03 -1.76
N GLU A 759 -25.71 -5.33 -1.53
CA GLU A 759 -26.78 -5.08 -2.49
C GLU A 759 -28.01 -4.48 -1.83
N VAL A 760 -28.70 -3.60 -2.54
CA VAL A 760 -29.99 -3.04 -2.11
C VAL A 760 -30.98 -3.07 -3.26
N TRP A 761 -32.19 -3.56 -3.00
CA TRP A 761 -33.35 -3.35 -3.85
C TRP A 761 -34.37 -2.54 -3.09
N LEU A 762 -34.86 -1.47 -3.71
CA LEU A 762 -36.05 -0.78 -3.26
C LEU A 762 -37.23 -1.27 -4.12
N VAL A 763 -38.04 -2.16 -3.58
CA VAL A 763 -39.13 -2.82 -4.30
C VAL A 763 -40.44 -2.10 -4.03
N LYS A 764 -41.11 -1.66 -5.10
CA LYS A 764 -42.47 -1.13 -5.04
C LYS A 764 -43.46 -2.29 -4.85
N LYS A 765 -44.33 -2.18 -3.85
CA LYS A 765 -45.38 -3.18 -3.59
C LYS A 765 -46.59 -3.02 -4.50
#